data_AF-A0A1H7GA32-F1
#
_entry.id   AF-A0A1H7GA32-F1
#
_cell.length_a   1.000
_cell.length_b   1.000
_cell.length_c   1.000
_cell.angle_alpha   90.00
_cell.angle_beta   90.00
_cell.angle_gamma   90.00
#
_symmetry.space_group_name_H-M   'P 1'
#
loop_
_entity.id
_entity.type
_entity.pdbx_description
1 polymer ?
#
loop_
_entity_poly.entity_id
_entity_poly.type
_entity_poly.pdbx_seq_one_letter_code
_entity_poly.pdbx_strand_id
1 'polypeptide(L)'
;MTQLQQAGGPPGWRRRAVVLLAWLLVLLCGVVVIARTQIGADLSAFLPKSPDVRQRVLIEQLQSGVASRTLMLGIEGGSTEQRAAVSRAVAKEMRQSKLFELVQNGDVSDWSDSGTWVFEHRYQLSPGVNPGHFTVEGLRDAINETLSMLGTPAGNVIKPFLDRDPTGETQRIAMELVPASSPRSEDGVWMSRTAPRALMIATTRAAGSDLDAQAVAIARVHAAYEAAVRDMGAEAPKLLLSGPPVFSVMSRDKIKTEAIHLAVVGGIVMGGLLLLAFASPRALVIAFLPVATGVVIGTASVSLVFGSVHGLTLGFGSTLIGETVDYAIYYLIQARQVGAGAVAGTGWQRWRDLNWPTVRLGLLTSVCGFAALVFSGFPGLAQLGVFSIAGLVSAALATRYVLPVLAPDGATGMGMRRYMAQLAGALVRGLPRLRWPLAALGVAALALVLWQGGHLWRADLGAMSPVPKASQQLDEMLRNDIGASDGGVLVVAYGDDEQAALRHTEAAAARLDALVDSGELVGYETVTRVLPSLEVQAARIAGLPDAETLRANLAEATKGLPLPASRLGPFLADVEAARKLPPVQRAELADGPLGPILNTLMYERPGGGWGTLVVLHPGAKFDQGRLEAALAGLPEVQVVDVGRELASLYQRYLHEAFVQVLLGALAVVVLLGIYLRSWRRLLAVCQPLLFAVVLTLGGMAVLQAALGILHLVGLLLIVAVGSNYALFFDQLRTTGRADEDTLASLMLANLTTVVSFGLIAISDIPALSSIGRVVAPGALLALLLSAAFARSVGPSRPARG
;
A
#
# COMPACT_ATOMS: atom_id res chain seq x y z
N MET A 1 -65.76 8.95 -8.34
CA MET A 1 -65.46 9.29 -6.93
C MET A 1 -65.55 8.07 -5.99
N THR A 2 -65.45 6.83 -6.50
CA THR A 2 -65.81 5.59 -5.76
C THR A 2 -64.78 4.45 -5.85
N GLN A 3 -63.54 4.73 -6.32
CA GLN A 3 -62.42 3.76 -6.26
C GLN A 3 -61.22 4.22 -5.41
N LEU A 4 -61.28 5.41 -4.81
CA LEU A 4 -60.19 5.95 -3.97
C LEU A 4 -60.29 5.56 -2.48
N GLN A 5 -61.33 4.82 -2.06
CA GLN A 5 -61.61 4.56 -0.64
C GLN A 5 -61.09 3.22 -0.07
N GLN A 6 -60.47 2.33 -0.86
CA GLN A 6 -60.09 0.99 -0.37
C GLN A 6 -58.59 0.73 -0.12
N ALA A 7 -57.70 1.73 -0.23
CA ALA A 7 -56.25 1.48 -0.02
C ALA A 7 -55.47 2.61 0.71
N GLY A 8 -56.13 3.35 1.61
CA GLY A 8 -55.56 4.57 2.22
C GLY A 8 -54.94 4.41 3.62
N GLY A 9 -54.81 3.21 4.16
CA GLY A 9 -54.26 3.01 5.51
C GLY A 9 -52.73 2.80 5.54
N PRO A 10 -52.07 3.08 6.68
CA PRO A 10 -50.69 2.64 6.90
C PRO A 10 -50.51 1.14 6.58
N PRO A 11 -49.32 0.68 6.15
CA PRO A 11 -49.10 -0.74 5.87
C PRO A 11 -49.56 -1.60 7.05
N GLY A 12 -50.38 -2.62 6.81
CA GLY A 12 -50.95 -3.46 7.87
C GLY A 12 -49.88 -4.11 8.75
N TRP A 13 -50.19 -4.34 10.03
CA TRP A 13 -49.24 -4.82 11.04
C TRP A 13 -48.42 -6.05 10.61
N ARG A 14 -49.07 -7.05 9.97
CA ARG A 14 -48.38 -8.23 9.44
C ARG A 14 -47.31 -7.88 8.39
N ARG A 15 -47.62 -6.97 7.46
CA ARG A 15 -46.67 -6.52 6.43
C ARG A 15 -45.50 -5.75 7.04
N ARG A 16 -45.77 -4.94 8.07
CA ARG A 16 -44.73 -4.22 8.82
C ARG A 16 -43.78 -5.20 9.50
N ALA A 17 -44.32 -6.19 10.22
CA ALA A 17 -43.52 -7.21 10.90
C ALA A 17 -42.64 -7.99 9.92
N VAL A 18 -43.19 -8.45 8.80
CA VAL A 18 -42.44 -9.20 7.77
C VAL A 18 -41.28 -8.38 7.21
N VAL A 19 -41.52 -7.11 6.84
CA VAL A 19 -40.46 -6.24 6.28
C VAL A 19 -39.36 -5.99 7.30
N LEU A 20 -39.72 -5.70 8.56
CA LEU A 20 -38.73 -5.42 9.60
C LEU A 20 -37.94 -6.67 9.99
N LEU A 21 -38.58 -7.83 10.10
CA LEU A 21 -37.91 -9.10 10.39
C LEU A 21 -36.96 -9.51 9.26
N ALA A 22 -37.39 -9.40 8.00
CA ALA A 22 -36.54 -9.69 6.85
C ALA A 22 -35.32 -8.76 6.80
N TRP A 23 -35.52 -7.46 7.04
CA TRP A 23 -34.43 -6.49 7.09
C TRP A 23 -33.45 -6.77 8.25
N LEU A 24 -33.96 -7.06 9.45
CA LEU A 24 -33.13 -7.43 10.60
C LEU A 24 -32.33 -8.71 10.37
N LEU A 25 -32.92 -9.72 9.73
CA LEU A 25 -32.23 -10.97 9.38
C LEU A 25 -31.06 -10.70 8.43
N VAL A 26 -31.27 -9.90 7.39
CA VAL A 26 -30.23 -9.52 6.43
C VAL A 26 -29.09 -8.75 7.12
N LEU A 27 -29.42 -7.83 8.03
CA LEU A 27 -28.40 -7.13 8.83
C LEU A 27 -27.62 -8.08 9.74
N LEU A 28 -28.31 -9.01 10.41
CA LEU A 28 -27.66 -9.99 11.29
C LEU A 28 -26.68 -10.87 10.51
N CYS A 29 -27.09 -11.36 9.33
CA CYS A 29 -26.19 -12.09 8.43
C CYS A 29 -24.97 -11.26 8.04
N GLY A 30 -25.17 -9.97 7.69
CA GLY A 30 -24.08 -9.05 7.38
C GLY A 30 -23.11 -8.87 8.56
N VAL A 31 -23.62 -8.68 9.77
CA VAL A 31 -22.80 -8.55 10.99
C VAL A 31 -22.00 -9.82 11.28
N VAL A 32 -22.58 -11.00 11.09
CA VAL A 32 -21.87 -12.29 11.26
C VAL A 32 -20.71 -12.44 10.27
N VAL A 33 -20.90 -12.00 9.02
CA VAL A 33 -19.82 -11.98 8.02
C VAL A 33 -18.72 -11.00 8.44
N ILE A 34 -19.09 -9.78 8.83
CA ILE A 34 -18.13 -8.74 9.25
C ILE A 34 -17.31 -9.21 10.46
N ALA A 35 -17.93 -9.86 11.45
CA ALA A 35 -17.24 -10.37 12.63
C ALA A 35 -16.16 -11.42 12.33
N ARG A 36 -16.18 -12.05 11.14
CA ARG A 36 -15.17 -13.02 10.68
C ARG A 36 -14.19 -12.45 9.66
N THR A 37 -14.29 -11.16 9.37
CA THR A 37 -13.53 -10.52 8.30
C THR A 37 -12.17 -10.03 8.81
N GLN A 38 -11.12 -10.22 8.00
CA GLN A 38 -9.81 -9.65 8.25
C GLN A 38 -9.71 -8.26 7.63
N ILE A 39 -9.18 -7.29 8.38
CA ILE A 39 -8.96 -5.92 7.92
C ILE A 39 -7.47 -5.76 7.57
N GLY A 40 -7.17 -5.65 6.28
CA GLY A 40 -5.81 -5.43 5.78
C GLY A 40 -5.48 -3.95 5.65
N ALA A 41 -4.21 -3.59 5.88
CA ALA A 41 -3.70 -2.22 5.68
C ALA A 41 -2.42 -2.19 4.83
N ASP A 42 -2.01 -3.34 4.28
CA ASP A 42 -0.82 -3.44 3.45
C ASP A 42 -1.02 -2.80 2.07
N LEU A 43 0.09 -2.35 1.46
CA LEU A 43 0.10 -1.87 0.08
C LEU A 43 -0.05 -3.00 -0.94
N SER A 44 -0.01 -4.26 -0.52
CA SER A 44 -0.09 -5.41 -1.42
C SER A 44 -1.49 -5.60 -1.99
N ALA A 45 -2.53 -5.08 -1.32
CA ALA A 45 -3.86 -4.90 -1.87
C ALA A 45 -3.91 -3.99 -3.12
N PHE A 46 -2.81 -3.32 -3.47
CA PHE A 46 -2.67 -2.49 -4.66
C PHE A 46 -1.84 -3.15 -5.77
N LEU A 47 -1.39 -4.40 -5.57
CA LEU A 47 -0.64 -5.16 -6.55
C LEU A 47 -1.58 -5.91 -7.53
N PRO A 48 -1.14 -6.20 -8.77
CA PRO A 48 -1.96 -6.87 -9.77
C PRO A 48 -2.45 -8.24 -9.31
N LYS A 49 -3.71 -8.57 -9.63
CA LYS A 49 -4.27 -9.92 -9.42
C LYS A 49 -3.64 -10.99 -10.31
N SER A 50 -3.08 -10.59 -11.46
CA SER A 50 -2.48 -11.50 -12.45
C SER A 50 -1.13 -10.96 -12.89
N PRO A 51 -0.11 -11.05 -12.01
CA PRO A 51 1.21 -10.53 -12.30
C PRO A 51 1.93 -11.34 -13.38
N ASP A 52 2.69 -10.63 -14.22
CA ASP A 52 3.72 -11.25 -15.07
C ASP A 52 4.89 -11.79 -14.22
N VAL A 53 5.87 -12.43 -14.85
CA VAL A 53 6.98 -13.09 -14.15
C VAL A 53 7.79 -12.11 -13.29
N ARG A 54 8.05 -10.89 -13.78
CA ARG A 54 8.81 -9.87 -13.03
C ARG A 54 7.98 -9.30 -11.87
N GLN A 55 6.70 -9.05 -12.13
CA GLN A 55 5.76 -8.57 -11.13
C GLN A 55 5.54 -9.58 -10.01
N ARG A 56 5.59 -10.89 -10.29
CA ARG A 56 5.48 -11.94 -9.26
C ARG A 56 6.63 -11.89 -8.28
N VAL A 57 7.86 -11.82 -8.79
CA VAL A 57 9.05 -11.71 -7.94
C VAL A 57 8.96 -10.44 -7.08
N LEU A 58 8.54 -9.33 -7.68
CA LEU A 58 8.32 -8.08 -6.94
C LEU A 58 7.26 -8.24 -5.84
N ILE A 59 6.10 -8.86 -6.14
CA ILE A 59 5.02 -9.09 -5.17
C ILE A 59 5.50 -10.00 -4.04
N GLU A 60 6.17 -11.10 -4.35
CA GLU A 60 6.68 -12.05 -3.37
C GLU A 60 7.74 -11.40 -2.49
N GLN A 61 8.65 -10.61 -3.07
CA GLN A 61 9.63 -9.85 -2.29
C GLN A 61 9.01 -8.77 -1.42
N LEU A 62 7.91 -8.15 -1.86
CA LEU A 62 7.16 -7.15 -1.12
C LEU A 62 6.25 -7.74 -0.02
N GLN A 63 5.78 -8.98 -0.16
CA GLN A 63 4.87 -9.63 0.80
C GLN A 63 5.58 -10.53 1.82
N SER A 64 6.53 -11.34 1.36
CA SER A 64 7.19 -12.39 2.16
C SER A 64 8.71 -12.35 2.10
N GLY A 65 9.28 -11.64 1.13
CA GLY A 65 10.72 -11.49 1.00
C GLY A 65 11.35 -10.72 2.14
N VAL A 66 12.68 -10.84 2.25
CA VAL A 66 13.46 -10.26 3.34
C VAL A 66 13.29 -8.75 3.41
N ALA A 67 13.25 -8.06 2.27
CA ALA A 67 13.02 -6.62 2.22
C ALA A 67 11.75 -6.19 2.99
N SER A 68 10.65 -6.94 2.87
CA SER A 68 9.39 -6.65 3.57
C SER A 68 9.42 -6.92 5.08
N ARG A 69 10.42 -7.68 5.56
CA ARG A 69 10.59 -8.17 6.94
C ARG A 69 11.81 -7.58 7.66
N THR A 70 12.60 -6.75 6.97
CA THR A 70 13.81 -6.14 7.53
C THR A 70 13.48 -4.91 8.37
N LEU A 71 14.05 -4.89 9.57
CA LEU A 71 14.11 -3.77 10.50
C LEU A 71 15.52 -3.20 10.51
N MET A 72 15.59 -1.87 10.48
CA MET A 72 16.83 -1.11 10.64
C MET A 72 16.75 -0.35 11.96
N LEU A 73 17.78 -0.51 12.79
CA LEU A 73 17.86 0.08 14.12
C LEU A 73 19.09 0.98 14.20
N GLY A 74 18.92 2.15 14.80
CA GLY A 74 20.00 3.04 15.19
C GLY A 74 19.93 3.36 16.67
N ILE A 75 21.07 3.41 17.36
CA ILE A 75 21.16 3.85 18.76
C ILE A 75 22.06 5.08 18.80
N GLU A 76 21.49 6.24 19.10
CA GLU A 76 22.15 7.55 18.99
C GLU A 76 22.21 8.28 20.34
N GLY A 77 23.25 9.08 20.56
CA GLY A 77 23.48 9.77 21.85
C GLY A 77 24.28 8.91 22.85
N GLY A 78 24.48 9.43 24.07
CA GLY A 78 25.34 8.81 25.08
C GLY A 78 26.81 8.67 24.67
N SER A 79 27.59 7.92 25.45
CA SER A 79 28.96 7.52 25.10
C SER A 79 28.98 6.35 24.11
N THR A 80 30.12 6.13 23.44
CA THR A 80 30.31 4.97 22.54
C THR A 80 30.10 3.65 23.28
N GLU A 81 30.61 3.56 24.50
CA GLU A 81 30.47 2.38 25.37
C GLU A 81 29.01 2.12 25.74
N GLN A 82 28.24 3.18 26.06
CA GLN A 82 26.81 3.07 26.33
C GLN A 82 26.05 2.58 25.10
N ARG A 83 26.33 3.13 23.91
CA ARG A 83 25.72 2.66 22.65
C ARG A 83 26.03 1.19 22.38
N ALA A 84 27.28 0.77 22.57
CA ALA A 84 27.71 -0.61 22.38
C ALA A 84 27.08 -1.57 23.41
N ALA A 85 26.91 -1.14 24.66
CA ALA A 85 26.22 -1.91 25.70
C ALA A 85 24.74 -2.09 25.37
N VAL A 86 24.04 -1.01 24.99
CA VAL A 86 22.61 -1.08 24.59
C VAL A 86 22.44 -1.93 23.33
N SER A 87 23.30 -1.76 22.31
CA SER A 87 23.25 -2.57 21.08
C SER A 87 23.34 -4.08 21.37
N ARG A 88 24.29 -4.50 22.21
CA ARG A 88 24.45 -5.91 22.59
C ARG A 88 23.27 -6.42 23.41
N ALA A 89 22.79 -5.65 24.38
CA ALA A 89 21.66 -6.04 25.21
C ALA A 89 20.38 -6.23 24.38
N VAL A 90 20.09 -5.29 23.48
CA VAL A 90 18.94 -5.37 22.58
C VAL A 90 19.07 -6.54 21.61
N ALA A 91 20.23 -6.71 20.97
CA ALA A 91 20.47 -7.83 20.04
C ALA A 91 20.27 -9.19 20.72
N LYS A 92 20.79 -9.35 21.95
CA LYS A 92 20.65 -10.58 22.73
C LYS A 92 19.19 -10.92 23.00
N GLU A 93 18.41 -9.96 23.48
CA GLU A 93 16.97 -10.15 23.74
C GLU A 93 16.19 -10.48 22.45
N MET A 94 16.52 -9.82 21.35
CA MET A 94 15.93 -10.11 20.04
C MET A 94 16.21 -11.56 19.61
N ARG A 95 17.47 -12.02 19.67
CA ARG A 95 17.83 -13.42 19.34
C ARG A 95 17.10 -14.43 20.23
N GLN A 96 17.04 -14.17 21.53
CA GLN A 96 16.36 -15.06 22.49
C GLN A 96 14.84 -15.13 22.32
N SER A 97 14.22 -14.08 21.78
CA SER A 97 12.76 -14.02 21.59
C SER A 97 12.23 -15.03 20.56
N LYS A 98 13.08 -15.54 19.66
CA LYS A 98 12.71 -16.37 18.49
C LYS A 98 11.74 -15.72 17.51
N LEU A 99 11.49 -14.40 17.65
CA LEU A 99 10.66 -13.62 16.71
C LEU A 99 11.44 -13.16 15.48
N PHE A 100 12.78 -13.18 15.56
CA PHE A 100 13.68 -12.77 14.49
C PHE A 100 14.39 -13.99 13.92
N GLU A 101 14.50 -14.02 12.60
CA GLU A 101 15.28 -14.99 11.86
C GLU A 101 16.76 -14.63 11.86
N LEU A 102 17.06 -13.33 11.73
CA LEU A 102 18.41 -12.79 11.71
C LEU A 102 18.48 -11.52 12.55
N VAL A 103 19.56 -11.35 13.32
CA VAL A 103 19.87 -10.12 14.07
C VAL A 103 21.37 -9.86 13.99
N GLN A 104 21.76 -8.84 13.24
CA GLN A 104 23.14 -8.44 13.00
C GLN A 104 23.39 -7.04 13.54
N ASN A 105 24.39 -6.93 14.41
CA ASN A 105 24.84 -5.67 15.00
C ASN A 105 26.37 -5.58 15.03
N GLY A 106 27.07 -6.42 14.26
CA GLY A 106 28.53 -6.56 14.30
C GLY A 106 29.08 -7.46 15.39
N ASP A 107 28.25 -7.97 16.30
CA ASP A 107 28.68 -8.91 17.33
C ASP A 107 28.93 -10.29 16.73
N VAL A 108 30.19 -10.73 16.78
CA VAL A 108 30.68 -12.00 16.23
C VAL A 108 30.69 -13.15 17.25
N SER A 109 30.18 -12.93 18.47
CA SER A 109 30.18 -13.96 19.53
C SER A 109 29.40 -15.23 19.17
N ASP A 110 28.36 -15.14 18.33
CA ASP A 110 27.56 -16.28 17.85
C ASP A 110 28.19 -17.02 16.64
N TRP A 111 29.33 -16.54 16.09
CA TRP A 111 29.96 -17.10 14.87
C TRP A 111 30.98 -18.24 15.13
N SER A 112 31.20 -18.66 16.39
CA SER A 112 32.21 -19.69 16.71
C SER A 112 31.96 -21.02 15.99
N ASP A 113 30.69 -21.42 15.88
CA ASP A 113 30.30 -22.72 15.30
C ASP A 113 30.31 -22.65 13.77
N SER A 114 29.89 -21.52 13.19
CA SER A 114 29.98 -21.21 11.75
C SER A 114 31.42 -21.21 11.26
N GLY A 115 32.34 -20.65 12.05
CA GLY A 115 33.76 -20.58 11.70
C GLY A 115 34.39 -21.97 11.56
N THR A 116 33.97 -22.93 12.38
CA THR A 116 34.44 -24.32 12.29
C THR A 116 33.94 -24.99 11.02
N TRP A 117 32.65 -24.84 10.69
CA TRP A 117 32.07 -25.42 9.47
C TRP A 117 32.69 -24.81 8.20
N VAL A 118 32.87 -23.48 8.16
CA VAL A 118 33.52 -22.79 7.04
C VAL A 118 34.97 -23.27 6.89
N PHE A 119 35.68 -23.44 8.01
CA PHE A 119 37.05 -23.96 7.99
C PHE A 119 37.10 -25.37 7.38
N GLU A 120 36.19 -26.27 7.77
CA GLU A 120 36.15 -27.64 7.25
C GLU A 120 35.85 -27.70 5.74
N HIS A 121 34.97 -26.82 5.24
CA HIS A 121 34.54 -26.80 3.83
C HIS A 121 35.29 -25.78 2.95
N ARG A 122 36.32 -25.12 3.49
CA ARG A 122 37.00 -23.98 2.86
C ARG A 122 37.47 -24.24 1.42
N TYR A 123 37.94 -25.45 1.12
CA TYR A 123 38.46 -25.77 -0.22
C TYR A 123 37.37 -25.99 -1.27
N GLN A 124 36.12 -26.25 -0.86
CA GLN A 124 34.97 -26.31 -1.77
C GLN A 124 34.35 -24.92 -1.99
N LEU A 125 34.46 -24.04 -0.99
CA LEU A 125 33.78 -22.74 -0.95
C LEU A 125 34.63 -21.56 -1.41
N SER A 126 35.95 -21.58 -1.17
CA SER A 126 36.80 -20.43 -1.47
C SER A 126 37.04 -20.26 -2.98
N PRO A 127 36.86 -19.05 -3.54
CA PRO A 127 37.16 -18.78 -4.95
C PRO A 127 38.66 -18.74 -5.27
N GLY A 128 39.52 -18.64 -4.25
CA GLY A 128 40.98 -18.69 -4.46
C GLY A 128 41.50 -20.07 -4.85
N VAL A 129 40.70 -21.13 -4.64
CA VAL A 129 41.10 -22.51 -4.93
C VAL A 129 41.06 -22.77 -6.44
N ASN A 130 42.24 -22.81 -7.03
CA ASN A 130 42.44 -23.20 -8.42
C ASN A 130 43.81 -23.92 -8.58
N PRO A 131 44.06 -24.61 -9.70
CA PRO A 131 45.31 -25.35 -9.90
C PRO A 131 46.58 -24.49 -9.76
N GLY A 132 46.52 -23.20 -10.12
CA GLY A 132 47.63 -22.26 -10.00
C GLY A 132 47.99 -21.94 -8.55
N HIS A 133 46.99 -21.89 -7.65
CA HIS A 133 47.16 -21.53 -6.25
C HIS A 133 48.01 -22.54 -5.46
N PHE A 134 48.03 -23.81 -5.89
CA PHE A 134 48.77 -24.89 -5.24
C PHE A 134 50.09 -25.26 -5.95
N THR A 135 50.54 -24.41 -6.88
CA THR A 135 51.89 -24.48 -7.45
C THR A 135 52.93 -23.95 -6.46
N VAL A 136 54.23 -24.14 -6.73
CA VAL A 136 55.30 -23.60 -5.89
C VAL A 136 55.19 -22.07 -5.73
N GLU A 137 54.95 -21.36 -6.84
CA GLU A 137 54.80 -19.90 -6.85
C GLU A 137 53.51 -19.49 -6.12
N GLY A 138 52.37 -20.09 -6.45
CA GLY A 138 51.09 -19.79 -5.82
C GLY A 138 51.08 -20.02 -4.30
N LEU A 139 51.65 -21.13 -3.83
CA LEU A 139 51.77 -21.42 -2.39
C LEU A 139 52.71 -20.41 -1.72
N ARG A 140 53.82 -20.04 -2.37
CA ARG A 140 54.76 -19.06 -1.81
C ARG A 140 54.08 -17.70 -1.64
N ASP A 141 53.31 -17.28 -2.62
CA ASP A 141 52.57 -16.01 -2.58
C ASP A 141 51.49 -16.03 -1.50
N ALA A 142 50.66 -17.08 -1.46
CA ALA A 142 49.59 -17.22 -0.45
C ALA A 142 50.13 -17.29 0.99
N ILE A 143 51.25 -18.00 1.20
CA ILE A 143 51.93 -18.07 2.49
C ILE A 143 52.49 -16.71 2.88
N ASN A 144 53.12 -15.99 1.95
CA ASN A 144 53.66 -14.65 2.22
C ASN A 144 52.54 -13.65 2.55
N GLU A 145 51.41 -13.71 1.85
CA GLU A 145 50.23 -12.90 2.13
C GLU A 145 49.72 -13.18 3.55
N THR A 146 49.55 -14.46 3.90
CA THR A 146 49.12 -14.88 5.24
C THR A 146 50.11 -14.46 6.33
N LEU A 147 51.41 -14.59 6.09
CA LEU A 147 52.47 -14.15 7.01
C LEU A 147 52.49 -12.62 7.16
N SER A 148 52.24 -11.86 6.09
CA SER A 148 52.19 -10.40 6.15
C SER A 148 51.07 -9.91 7.07
N MET A 149 49.95 -10.65 7.13
CA MET A 149 48.81 -10.33 7.98
C MET A 149 49.08 -10.56 9.47
N LEU A 150 50.06 -11.40 9.84
CA LEU A 150 50.46 -11.60 11.25
C LEU A 150 51.00 -10.31 11.90
N GLY A 151 51.47 -9.35 11.08
CA GLY A 151 51.89 -8.03 11.54
C GLY A 151 50.74 -7.04 11.77
N THR A 152 49.49 -7.45 11.52
CA THR A 152 48.29 -6.60 11.63
C THR A 152 47.38 -7.09 12.77
N PRO A 153 46.36 -6.30 13.21
CA PRO A 153 45.37 -6.77 14.17
C PRO A 153 44.65 -8.06 13.78
N ALA A 154 44.50 -8.34 12.47
CA ALA A 154 43.94 -9.60 11.96
C ALA A 154 44.80 -10.83 12.30
N GLY A 155 46.11 -10.63 12.52
CA GLY A 155 47.05 -11.69 12.87
C GLY A 155 46.69 -12.49 14.12
N ASN A 156 45.99 -11.88 15.09
CA ASN A 156 45.54 -12.57 16.30
C ASN A 156 44.47 -13.64 16.02
N VAL A 157 43.68 -13.46 14.96
CA VAL A 157 42.65 -14.43 14.53
C VAL A 157 43.25 -15.51 13.63
N ILE A 158 44.26 -15.16 12.82
CA ILE A 158 44.87 -16.06 11.82
C ILE A 158 45.90 -17.00 12.45
N LYS A 159 46.65 -16.51 13.45
CA LYS A 159 47.77 -17.25 14.07
C LYS A 159 47.43 -18.68 14.52
N PRO A 160 46.26 -18.97 15.13
CA PRO A 160 45.89 -20.34 15.51
C PRO A 160 45.70 -21.29 14.32
N PHE A 161 45.39 -20.77 13.13
CA PHE A 161 45.07 -21.56 11.93
C PHE A 161 46.25 -21.69 10.96
N LEU A 162 47.33 -20.93 11.14
CA LEU A 162 48.45 -20.85 10.19
C LEU A 162 49.04 -22.21 9.78
N ASP A 163 49.13 -23.16 10.72
CA ASP A 163 49.70 -24.49 10.45
C ASP A 163 48.75 -25.42 9.66
N ARG A 164 47.46 -25.06 9.58
CA ARG A 164 46.39 -25.83 8.89
C ARG A 164 45.81 -25.13 7.67
N ASP A 165 45.86 -23.80 7.61
CA ASP A 165 45.40 -22.98 6.48
C ASP A 165 46.43 -21.89 6.13
N PRO A 166 47.66 -22.29 5.74
CA PRO A 166 48.71 -21.36 5.35
C PRO A 166 48.40 -20.58 4.06
N THR A 167 47.38 -21.03 3.31
CA THR A 167 46.85 -20.38 2.10
C THR A 167 45.81 -19.29 2.38
N GLY A 168 45.31 -19.21 3.62
CA GLY A 168 44.38 -18.16 4.05
C GLY A 168 42.96 -18.30 3.50
N GLU A 169 42.51 -19.50 3.12
CA GLU A 169 41.21 -19.70 2.46
C GLU A 169 40.03 -19.37 3.37
N THR A 170 40.12 -19.74 4.65
CA THR A 170 39.08 -19.47 5.65
C THR A 170 38.87 -17.98 5.81
N GLN A 171 39.97 -17.22 5.82
CA GLN A 171 39.93 -15.77 5.90
C GLN A 171 39.35 -15.16 4.62
N ARG A 172 39.74 -15.66 3.45
CA ARG A 172 39.21 -15.19 2.16
C ARG A 172 37.69 -15.32 2.10
N ILE A 173 37.15 -16.48 2.50
CA ILE A 173 35.70 -16.69 2.62
C ILE A 173 35.10 -15.72 3.64
N ALA A 174 35.69 -15.58 4.83
CA ALA A 174 35.18 -14.68 5.85
C ALA A 174 35.12 -13.22 5.36
N MET A 175 36.12 -12.77 4.60
CA MET A 175 36.15 -11.43 4.01
C MET A 175 35.10 -11.25 2.92
N GLU A 176 34.82 -12.27 2.12
CA GLU A 176 33.77 -12.24 1.09
C GLU A 176 32.35 -12.30 1.66
N LEU A 177 32.17 -12.89 2.83
CA LEU A 177 30.89 -12.92 3.55
C LEU A 177 30.58 -11.59 4.25
N VAL A 178 31.59 -10.74 4.47
CA VAL A 178 31.37 -9.38 4.97
C VAL A 178 30.92 -8.49 3.80
N PRO A 179 29.72 -7.88 3.85
CA PRO A 179 29.28 -6.94 2.81
C PRO A 179 30.31 -5.83 2.60
N ALA A 180 30.61 -5.50 1.33
CA ALA A 180 31.62 -4.49 0.97
C ALA A 180 31.34 -3.10 1.56
N SER A 181 30.07 -2.80 1.82
CA SER A 181 29.57 -1.57 2.40
C SER A 181 29.33 -1.64 3.93
N SER A 182 29.75 -2.72 4.60
CA SER A 182 29.47 -2.94 6.03
C SER A 182 29.88 -1.75 6.92
N PRO A 183 29.14 -1.46 7.99
CA PRO A 183 29.48 -0.41 8.93
C PRO A 183 30.85 -0.63 9.60
N ARG A 184 31.44 0.45 10.13
CA ARG A 184 32.65 0.33 10.95
C ARG A 184 32.29 -0.44 12.23
N SER A 185 33.16 -1.35 12.68
CA SER A 185 32.99 -1.98 14.00
C SER A 185 33.80 -1.23 15.07
N GLU A 186 33.17 -0.82 16.17
CA GLU A 186 33.81 -0.30 17.38
C GLU A 186 33.20 -0.96 18.61
N ASP A 187 34.02 -1.32 19.61
CA ASP A 187 33.59 -2.06 20.81
C ASP A 187 32.78 -3.34 20.52
N GLY A 188 33.06 -3.97 19.38
CA GLY A 188 32.42 -5.21 18.93
C GLY A 188 31.00 -5.03 18.37
N VAL A 189 30.59 -3.79 18.05
CA VAL A 189 29.32 -3.54 17.37
C VAL A 189 29.49 -2.60 16.17
N TRP A 190 28.57 -2.66 15.24
CA TRP A 190 28.49 -1.75 14.10
C TRP A 190 28.17 -0.32 14.53
N MET A 191 28.94 0.62 14.00
CA MET A 191 28.80 2.07 14.14
C MET A 191 28.72 2.71 12.76
N SER A 192 27.89 3.74 12.62
CA SER A 192 27.85 4.55 11.40
C SER A 192 29.22 5.20 11.15
N ARG A 193 29.55 5.34 9.86
CA ARG A 193 30.78 6.03 9.42
C ARG A 193 30.64 7.55 9.48
N THR A 194 29.40 8.06 9.48
CA THR A 194 29.10 9.49 9.31
C THR A 194 28.46 10.10 10.57
N ALA A 195 27.81 9.29 11.40
CA ALA A 195 27.09 9.74 12.59
C ALA A 195 27.50 8.94 13.85
N PRO A 196 27.45 9.54 15.06
CA PRO A 196 27.79 8.88 16.32
C PRO A 196 26.64 7.97 16.79
N ARG A 197 26.38 6.90 16.04
CA ARG A 197 25.30 5.93 16.31
C ARG A 197 25.74 4.49 16.09
N ALA A 198 25.26 3.60 16.95
CA ALA A 198 25.38 2.15 16.73
C ALA A 198 24.25 1.68 15.82
N LEU A 199 24.53 0.68 14.98
CA LEU A 199 23.64 0.19 13.94
C LEU A 199 23.31 -1.29 14.14
N MET A 200 22.10 -1.68 13.74
CA MET A 200 21.68 -3.06 13.73
C MET A 200 20.65 -3.30 12.63
N ILE A 201 20.74 -4.45 11.98
CA ILE A 201 19.73 -5.00 11.08
C ILE A 201 19.10 -6.22 11.74
N ALA A 202 17.80 -6.37 11.59
CA ALA A 202 17.12 -7.60 11.94
C ALA A 202 16.06 -7.98 10.91
N THR A 203 15.86 -9.28 10.69
CA THR A 203 14.79 -9.80 9.83
C THR A 203 13.80 -10.55 10.71
N THR A 204 12.53 -10.14 10.68
CA THR A 204 11.47 -10.81 11.46
C THR A 204 11.13 -12.16 10.86
N ARG A 205 10.74 -13.15 11.66
CA ARG A 205 10.32 -14.49 11.19
C ARG A 205 8.93 -14.49 10.54
N ALA A 206 8.05 -13.60 10.99
CA ALA A 206 6.71 -13.46 10.43
C ALA A 206 6.76 -12.81 9.05
N ALA A 207 5.79 -13.14 8.19
CA ALA A 207 5.63 -12.49 6.88
C ALA A 207 5.38 -10.98 7.05
N GLY A 208 5.81 -10.17 6.08
CA GLY A 208 5.60 -8.72 6.11
C GLY A 208 4.12 -8.32 6.15
N SER A 209 3.25 -9.17 5.59
CA SER A 209 1.79 -9.00 5.61
C SER A 209 1.13 -9.28 6.97
N ASP A 210 1.78 -10.00 7.89
CA ASP A 210 1.22 -10.29 9.22
C ASP A 210 1.51 -9.13 10.19
N LEU A 211 0.71 -8.08 10.08
CA LEU A 211 0.90 -6.83 10.82
C LEU A 211 0.80 -7.00 12.34
N ASP A 212 0.05 -8.00 12.82
CA ASP A 212 -0.05 -8.29 14.25
C ASP A 212 1.25 -8.91 14.76
N ALA A 213 1.81 -9.88 14.05
CA ALA A 213 3.10 -10.45 14.40
C ALA A 213 4.24 -9.42 14.28
N GLN A 214 4.22 -8.56 13.25
CA GLN A 214 5.20 -7.46 13.13
C GLN A 214 5.09 -6.47 14.32
N ALA A 215 3.88 -6.13 14.76
CA ALA A 215 3.67 -5.26 15.91
C ALA A 215 4.22 -5.88 17.21
N VAL A 216 4.08 -7.20 17.40
CA VAL A 216 4.67 -7.92 18.54
C VAL A 216 6.20 -7.87 18.49
N ALA A 217 6.81 -8.08 17.32
CA ALA A 217 8.26 -7.98 17.15
C ALA A 217 8.79 -6.57 17.47
N ILE A 218 8.12 -5.52 16.96
CA ILE A 218 8.48 -4.11 17.23
C ILE A 218 8.34 -3.79 18.74
N ALA A 219 7.25 -4.21 19.38
CA ALA A 219 7.05 -4.02 20.81
C ALA A 219 8.16 -4.71 21.64
N ARG A 220 8.63 -5.88 21.19
CA ARG A 220 9.73 -6.59 21.85
C ARG A 220 11.07 -5.83 21.73
N VAL A 221 11.34 -5.19 20.59
CA VAL A 221 12.52 -4.31 20.41
C VAL A 221 12.46 -3.14 21.39
N HIS A 222 11.31 -2.44 21.47
CA HIS A 222 11.13 -1.34 22.41
C HIS A 222 11.31 -1.77 23.86
N ALA A 223 10.72 -2.90 24.26
CA ALA A 223 10.87 -3.43 25.62
C ALA A 223 12.32 -3.82 25.95
N ALA A 224 13.04 -4.40 24.99
CA ALA A 224 14.47 -4.73 25.17
C ALA A 224 15.32 -3.46 25.33
N TYR A 225 15.05 -2.43 24.54
CA TYR A 225 15.71 -1.13 24.65
C TYR A 225 15.41 -0.46 26.00
N GLU A 226 14.14 -0.39 26.42
CA GLU A 226 13.75 0.19 27.71
C GLU A 226 14.40 -0.53 28.90
N ALA A 227 14.56 -1.86 28.81
CA ALA A 227 15.29 -2.63 29.81
C ALA A 227 16.79 -2.29 29.80
N ALA A 228 17.40 -2.12 28.63
CA ALA A 228 18.82 -1.83 28.48
C ALA A 228 19.22 -0.43 28.96
N VAL A 229 18.33 0.57 28.85
CA VAL A 229 18.62 1.96 29.24
C VAL A 229 18.13 2.35 30.64
N ARG A 230 17.45 1.45 31.36
CA ARG A 230 16.78 1.72 32.64
C ARG A 230 17.66 2.42 33.67
N ASP A 231 18.93 2.01 33.75
CA ASP A 231 19.88 2.50 34.75
C ASP A 231 20.76 3.67 34.24
N MET A 232 20.54 4.13 33.00
CA MET A 232 21.40 5.12 32.32
C MET A 232 20.94 6.59 32.49
N GLY A 233 19.77 6.82 33.10
CA GLY A 233 19.27 8.17 33.40
C GLY A 233 18.99 9.04 32.16
N ALA A 234 19.16 10.36 32.29
CA ALA A 234 18.84 11.32 31.22
C ALA A 234 19.83 11.34 30.04
N GLU A 235 21.01 10.71 30.18
CA GLU A 235 22.02 10.57 29.12
C GLU A 235 21.86 9.25 28.33
N ALA A 236 20.77 8.51 28.56
CA ALA A 236 20.47 7.28 27.85
C ALA A 236 20.48 7.49 26.32
N PRO A 237 21.19 6.62 25.56
CA PRO A 237 21.10 6.62 24.11
C PRO A 237 19.66 6.42 23.64
N LYS A 238 19.25 7.07 22.56
CA LYS A 238 17.92 6.99 21.95
C LYS A 238 17.85 5.89 20.88
N LEU A 239 16.81 5.08 20.92
CA LEU A 239 16.47 4.14 19.85
C LEU A 239 15.80 4.85 18.66
N LEU A 240 16.33 4.59 17.48
CA LEU A 240 15.77 4.88 16.16
C LEU A 240 15.40 3.55 15.52
N LEU A 241 14.19 3.46 14.95
CA LEU A 241 13.68 2.24 14.37
C LEU A 241 13.00 2.58 13.03
N SER A 242 13.36 1.85 11.98
CA SER A 242 12.82 2.01 10.63
C SER A 242 12.71 0.67 9.91
N GLY A 243 12.09 0.69 8.74
CA GLY A 243 11.95 -0.44 7.82
C GLY A 243 10.49 -0.73 7.49
N PRO A 244 10.23 -1.56 6.45
CA PRO A 244 8.87 -1.87 6.01
C PRO A 244 7.93 -2.42 7.09
N PRO A 245 8.35 -3.24 8.06
CA PRO A 245 7.48 -3.65 9.16
C PRO A 245 6.99 -2.47 10.02
N VAL A 246 7.87 -1.51 10.32
CA VAL A 246 7.54 -0.31 11.09
C VAL A 246 6.52 0.53 10.34
N PHE A 247 6.76 0.76 9.06
CA PHE A 247 5.88 1.54 8.19
C PHE A 247 4.51 0.90 8.03
N SER A 248 4.46 -0.42 7.93
CA SER A 248 3.20 -1.16 7.77
C SER A 248 2.36 -1.12 9.05
N VAL A 249 2.98 -1.29 10.23
CA VAL A 249 2.29 -1.16 11.52
C VAL A 249 1.86 0.29 11.79
N MET A 250 2.72 1.27 11.53
CA MET A 250 2.37 2.69 11.63
C MET A 250 1.20 3.06 10.71
N SER A 251 1.22 2.58 9.45
CA SER A 251 0.15 2.82 8.48
C SER A 251 -1.16 2.21 8.95
N ARG A 252 -1.15 0.96 9.44
CA ARG A 252 -2.33 0.30 10.01
C ARG A 252 -2.92 1.09 11.16
N ASP A 253 -2.09 1.48 12.13
CA ASP A 253 -2.56 2.14 13.35
C ASP A 253 -3.07 3.55 13.06
N LYS A 254 -2.41 4.28 12.14
CA LYS A 254 -2.88 5.58 11.64
C LYS A 254 -4.20 5.43 10.90
N ILE A 255 -4.32 4.48 9.97
CA ILE A 255 -5.56 4.23 9.22
C ILE A 255 -6.71 3.87 10.16
N LYS A 256 -6.47 2.98 11.13
CA LYS A 256 -7.47 2.57 12.13
C LYS A 256 -7.94 3.76 12.97
N THR A 257 -7.00 4.55 13.49
CA THR A 257 -7.31 5.71 14.35
C THR A 257 -8.07 6.78 13.58
N GLU A 258 -7.62 7.12 12.37
CA GLU A 258 -8.27 8.09 11.50
C GLU A 258 -9.65 7.62 11.04
N ALA A 259 -9.83 6.35 10.69
CA ALA A 259 -11.13 5.82 10.31
C ALA A 259 -12.15 5.92 11.46
N ILE A 260 -11.74 5.57 12.69
CA ILE A 260 -12.60 5.73 13.88
C ILE A 260 -12.89 7.20 14.14
N HIS A 261 -11.88 8.07 14.08
CA HIS A 261 -12.03 9.50 14.32
C HIS A 261 -12.99 10.15 13.31
N LEU A 262 -12.80 9.89 12.01
CA LEU A 262 -13.67 10.37 10.93
C LEU A 262 -15.11 9.83 11.09
N ALA A 263 -15.29 8.57 11.49
CA ALA A 263 -16.61 8.00 11.72
C ALA A 263 -17.32 8.66 12.91
N VAL A 264 -16.62 8.88 14.03
CA VAL A 264 -17.18 9.52 15.23
C VAL A 264 -17.49 11.00 14.96
N VAL A 265 -16.52 11.77 14.47
CA VAL A 265 -16.69 13.20 14.17
C VAL A 265 -17.73 13.37 13.07
N GLY A 266 -17.66 12.57 12.00
CA GLY A 266 -18.64 12.58 10.92
C GLY A 266 -20.03 12.25 11.43
N GLY A 267 -20.19 11.25 12.30
CA GLY A 267 -21.46 10.90 12.94
C GLY A 267 -22.02 12.04 13.81
N ILE A 268 -21.18 12.72 14.59
CA ILE A 268 -21.58 13.86 15.43
C ILE A 268 -21.99 15.06 14.55
N VAL A 269 -21.17 15.43 13.58
CA VAL A 269 -21.41 16.60 12.71
C VAL A 269 -22.65 16.35 11.85
N MET A 270 -22.72 15.19 11.20
CA MET A 270 -23.87 14.79 10.40
C MET A 270 -25.13 14.66 11.26
N GLY A 271 -24.99 14.05 12.43
CA GLY A 271 -26.09 13.87 13.37
C GLY A 271 -26.64 15.20 13.88
N GLY A 272 -25.75 16.14 14.22
CA GLY A 272 -26.10 17.51 14.59
C GLY A 272 -26.78 18.26 13.45
N LEU A 273 -26.25 18.17 12.23
CA LEU A 273 -26.85 18.79 11.04
C LEU A 273 -28.27 18.27 10.78
N LEU A 274 -28.47 16.94 10.81
CA LEU A 274 -29.79 16.33 10.64
C LEU A 274 -30.73 16.66 11.79
N LEU A 275 -30.24 16.71 13.03
CA LEU A 275 -31.04 17.08 14.19
C LEU A 275 -31.53 18.52 14.07
N LEU A 276 -30.68 19.46 13.65
CA LEU A 276 -31.05 20.85 13.38
C LEU A 276 -32.04 20.97 12.20
N ALA A 277 -31.81 20.19 11.14
CA ALA A 277 -32.68 20.20 9.97
C ALA A 277 -34.07 19.60 10.26
N PHE A 278 -34.14 18.53 11.06
CA PHE A 278 -35.39 17.82 11.34
C PHE A 278 -36.07 18.22 12.64
N ALA A 279 -35.34 18.82 13.60
CA ALA A 279 -35.77 19.10 14.97
C ALA A 279 -36.46 17.91 15.64
N SER A 280 -35.99 16.68 15.35
CA SER A 280 -36.63 15.44 15.80
C SER A 280 -35.61 14.31 15.95
N PRO A 281 -35.32 13.85 17.19
CA PRO A 281 -34.45 12.71 17.44
C PRO A 281 -34.95 11.41 16.78
N ARG A 282 -36.28 11.26 16.65
CA ARG A 282 -36.86 10.11 15.94
C ARG A 282 -36.52 10.15 14.45
N ALA A 283 -36.64 11.31 13.81
CA ALA A 283 -36.27 11.46 12.39
C ALA A 283 -34.78 11.21 12.17
N LEU A 284 -33.94 11.61 13.13
CA LEU A 284 -32.50 11.34 13.13
C LEU A 284 -32.20 9.84 13.10
N VAL A 285 -32.74 9.07 14.06
CA VAL A 285 -32.53 7.61 14.13
C VAL A 285 -33.02 6.94 12.85
N ILE A 286 -34.21 7.32 12.37
CA ILE A 286 -34.78 6.78 11.14
C ILE A 286 -33.90 7.11 9.92
N ALA A 287 -33.28 8.29 9.86
CA ALA A 287 -32.39 8.68 8.77
C ALA A 287 -31.07 7.90 8.74
N PHE A 288 -30.58 7.44 9.89
CA PHE A 288 -29.37 6.61 9.97
C PHE A 288 -29.61 5.12 9.63
N LEU A 289 -30.85 4.63 9.59
CA LEU A 289 -31.11 3.22 9.29
C LEU A 289 -30.66 2.79 7.87
N PRO A 290 -30.96 3.56 6.80
CA PRO A 290 -30.41 3.27 5.47
C PRO A 290 -28.89 3.33 5.42
N VAL A 291 -28.28 4.29 6.12
CA VAL A 291 -26.82 4.45 6.20
C VAL A 291 -26.18 3.22 6.84
N ALA A 292 -26.66 2.82 8.01
CA ALA A 292 -26.18 1.63 8.71
C ALA A 292 -26.35 0.37 7.86
N THR A 293 -27.47 0.27 7.13
CA THR A 293 -27.71 -0.83 6.18
C THR A 293 -26.68 -0.84 5.06
N GLY A 294 -26.40 0.33 4.48
CA GLY A 294 -25.40 0.51 3.43
C GLY A 294 -24.01 0.08 3.88
N VAL A 295 -23.57 0.54 5.06
CA VAL A 295 -22.25 0.21 5.59
C VAL A 295 -22.11 -1.29 5.90
N VAL A 296 -23.12 -1.90 6.54
CA VAL A 296 -23.07 -3.34 6.87
C VAL A 296 -23.06 -4.20 5.61
N ILE A 297 -23.96 -3.95 4.66
CA ILE A 297 -24.06 -4.76 3.44
C ILE A 297 -22.88 -4.50 2.49
N GLY A 298 -22.42 -3.25 2.39
CA GLY A 298 -21.21 -2.90 1.64
C GLY A 298 -19.98 -3.64 2.16
N THR A 299 -19.74 -3.60 3.47
CA THR A 299 -18.60 -4.28 4.11
C THR A 299 -18.70 -5.80 3.95
N ALA A 300 -19.88 -6.38 4.22
CA ALA A 300 -20.09 -7.81 4.06
C ALA A 300 -19.90 -8.28 2.61
N SER A 301 -20.32 -7.48 1.62
CA SER A 301 -20.15 -7.81 0.20
C SER A 301 -18.67 -7.83 -0.21
N VAL A 302 -17.88 -6.85 0.25
CA VAL A 302 -16.42 -6.86 -0.01
C VAL A 302 -15.77 -8.08 0.63
N SER A 303 -16.09 -8.36 1.90
CA SER A 303 -15.57 -9.53 2.61
C SER A 303 -15.87 -10.85 1.87
N LEU A 304 -17.09 -11.02 1.35
CA LEU A 304 -17.47 -12.22 0.59
C LEU A 304 -16.79 -12.33 -0.78
N VAL A 305 -16.53 -11.20 -1.45
CA VAL A 305 -15.95 -11.19 -2.80
C VAL A 305 -14.41 -11.26 -2.78
N PHE A 306 -13.77 -10.65 -1.79
CA PHE A 306 -12.32 -10.48 -1.73
C PHE A 306 -11.64 -11.22 -0.57
N GLY A 307 -12.40 -11.77 0.39
CA GLY A 307 -11.88 -12.48 1.57
C GLY A 307 -11.38 -11.56 2.69
N SER A 308 -10.87 -10.38 2.35
CA SER A 308 -10.45 -9.34 3.30
C SER A 308 -10.98 -7.97 2.88
N VAL A 309 -11.09 -7.06 3.85
CA VAL A 309 -11.50 -5.67 3.60
C VAL A 309 -10.30 -4.77 3.85
N HIS A 310 -9.93 -3.97 2.87
CA HIS A 310 -8.82 -3.06 3.02
C HIS A 310 -9.22 -1.80 3.82
N GLY A 311 -8.30 -1.28 4.64
CA GLY A 311 -8.55 -0.17 5.56
C GLY A 311 -9.01 1.12 4.85
N LEU A 312 -8.48 1.43 3.65
CA LEU A 312 -8.97 2.56 2.85
C LEU A 312 -10.42 2.38 2.38
N THR A 313 -10.86 1.15 2.11
CA THR A 313 -12.27 0.87 1.75
C THR A 313 -13.20 1.14 2.94
N LEU A 314 -12.80 0.78 4.16
CA LEU A 314 -13.55 1.12 5.38
C LEU A 314 -13.55 2.63 5.66
N GLY A 315 -12.40 3.29 5.47
CA GLY A 315 -12.30 4.74 5.56
C GLY A 315 -13.22 5.43 4.56
N PHE A 316 -13.29 4.94 3.32
CA PHE A 316 -14.26 5.39 2.35
C PHE A 316 -15.71 5.07 2.77
N GLY A 317 -15.94 3.99 3.52
CA GLY A 317 -17.23 3.71 4.14
C GLY A 317 -17.80 4.85 4.98
N SER A 318 -16.97 5.72 5.54
CA SER A 318 -17.42 6.95 6.20
C SER A 318 -17.97 8.00 5.21
N THR A 319 -17.48 8.05 3.97
CA THR A 319 -18.02 8.90 2.89
C THR A 319 -19.43 8.45 2.49
N LEU A 320 -19.70 7.14 2.57
CA LEU A 320 -21.00 6.55 2.20
C LEU A 320 -22.12 7.13 3.07
N ILE A 321 -21.82 7.60 4.29
CA ILE A 321 -22.75 8.33 5.15
C ILE A 321 -23.33 9.52 4.40
N GLY A 322 -22.51 10.33 3.73
CA GLY A 322 -22.93 11.54 3.02
C GLY A 322 -23.85 11.26 1.84
N GLU A 323 -23.60 10.21 1.06
CA GLU A 323 -24.43 9.89 -0.12
C GLU A 323 -25.67 9.05 0.23
N THR A 324 -25.54 8.04 1.08
CA THR A 324 -26.69 7.14 1.41
C THR A 324 -27.76 7.83 2.24
N VAL A 325 -27.38 8.82 3.04
CA VAL A 325 -28.34 9.59 3.83
C VAL A 325 -29.23 10.48 2.97
N ASP A 326 -28.79 10.84 1.75
CA ASP A 326 -29.60 11.63 0.82
C ASP A 326 -30.92 10.92 0.50
N TYR A 327 -30.90 9.59 0.37
CA TYR A 327 -32.11 8.81 0.15
C TYR A 327 -33.10 8.96 1.32
N ALA A 328 -32.60 8.94 2.55
CA ALA A 328 -33.41 9.18 3.74
C ALA A 328 -33.91 10.63 3.79
N ILE A 329 -33.08 11.61 3.43
CA ILE A 329 -33.45 13.03 3.38
C ILE A 329 -34.56 13.26 2.35
N TYR A 330 -34.41 12.75 1.13
CA TYR A 330 -35.43 12.83 0.08
C TYR A 330 -36.75 12.22 0.56
N TYR A 331 -36.71 11.05 1.18
CA TYR A 331 -37.92 10.41 1.71
C TYR A 331 -38.54 11.21 2.86
N LEU A 332 -37.79 11.51 3.92
CA LEU A 332 -38.31 12.13 5.15
C LEU A 332 -38.82 13.55 4.95
N ILE A 333 -38.32 14.27 3.95
CA ILE A 333 -38.81 15.60 3.60
C ILE A 333 -39.96 15.51 2.59
N GLN A 334 -39.77 14.80 1.47
CA GLN A 334 -40.72 14.84 0.35
C GLN A 334 -41.94 13.90 0.52
N ALA A 335 -41.91 12.96 1.47
CA ALA A 335 -43.09 12.15 1.83
C ALA A 335 -44.08 12.90 2.73
N ARG A 336 -43.73 14.09 3.22
CA ARG A 336 -44.64 14.92 4.01
C ARG A 336 -45.81 15.39 3.17
N GLN A 337 -46.97 15.46 3.80
CA GLN A 337 -48.16 16.09 3.23
C GLN A 337 -48.48 17.34 4.04
N VAL A 338 -48.50 18.49 3.37
CA VAL A 338 -48.89 19.79 3.93
C VAL A 338 -50.09 20.31 3.14
N GLY A 339 -51.25 20.44 3.78
CA GLY A 339 -52.48 20.99 3.16
C GLY A 339 -53.79 20.43 3.71
N ALA A 340 -54.89 21.16 3.52
CA ALA A 340 -56.24 20.90 4.06
C ALA A 340 -56.99 19.66 3.47
N GLY A 341 -56.26 18.69 2.90
CA GLY A 341 -56.81 17.44 2.35
C GLY A 341 -55.84 16.26 2.46
N ALA A 342 -54.80 16.37 3.29
CA ALA A 342 -53.83 15.32 3.54
C ALA A 342 -54.45 14.16 4.34
N VAL A 343 -54.30 12.93 3.86
CA VAL A 343 -54.75 11.73 4.60
C VAL A 343 -53.55 11.15 5.33
N ALA A 344 -53.63 11.09 6.66
CA ALA A 344 -52.56 10.53 7.49
C ALA A 344 -52.24 9.08 7.08
N GLY A 345 -50.96 8.73 6.99
CA GLY A 345 -50.46 7.42 6.59
C GLY A 345 -50.29 7.21 5.09
N THR A 346 -50.54 8.22 4.25
CA THR A 346 -50.48 8.12 2.77
C THR A 346 -49.29 8.86 2.14
N GLY A 347 -48.45 9.54 2.93
CA GLY A 347 -47.28 10.28 2.44
C GLY A 347 -46.32 9.46 1.58
N TRP A 348 -46.06 8.22 2.00
CA TRP A 348 -45.19 7.27 1.31
C TRP A 348 -45.68 6.89 -0.10
N GLN A 349 -47.00 6.88 -0.35
CA GLN A 349 -47.58 6.58 -1.67
C GLN A 349 -47.28 7.71 -2.65
N ARG A 350 -47.47 8.95 -2.20
CA ARG A 350 -47.14 10.14 -2.98
C ARG A 350 -45.65 10.17 -3.32
N TRP A 351 -44.77 9.92 -2.35
CA TRP A 351 -43.33 9.87 -2.61
C TRP A 351 -42.95 8.77 -3.60
N ARG A 352 -43.53 7.57 -3.45
CA ARG A 352 -43.31 6.45 -4.36
C ARG A 352 -43.72 6.79 -5.79
N ASP A 353 -44.83 7.48 -5.97
CA ASP A 353 -45.40 7.70 -7.29
C ASP A 353 -44.76 8.92 -7.99
N LEU A 354 -44.36 9.94 -7.23
CA LEU A 354 -43.79 11.18 -7.78
C LEU A 354 -42.26 11.26 -7.76
N ASN A 355 -41.61 10.83 -6.68
CA ASN A 355 -40.19 11.13 -6.43
C ASN A 355 -39.28 9.91 -6.56
N TRP A 356 -39.78 8.71 -6.22
CA TRP A 356 -39.00 7.47 -6.36
C TRP A 356 -38.46 7.22 -7.78
N PRO A 357 -39.18 7.53 -8.89
CA PRO A 357 -38.59 7.37 -10.23
C PRO A 357 -37.31 8.17 -10.42
N THR A 358 -37.26 9.41 -9.90
CA THR A 358 -36.08 10.28 -9.93
C THR A 358 -34.98 9.75 -9.01
N VAL A 359 -35.33 9.37 -7.78
CA VAL A 359 -34.37 8.78 -6.81
C VAL A 359 -33.77 7.48 -7.36
N ARG A 360 -34.59 6.62 -7.99
CA ARG A 360 -34.14 5.38 -8.63
C ARG A 360 -33.19 5.66 -9.79
N LEU A 361 -33.49 6.66 -10.61
CA LEU A 361 -32.60 7.04 -11.70
C LEU A 361 -31.26 7.55 -11.16
N GLY A 362 -31.28 8.38 -10.12
CA GLY A 362 -30.10 8.85 -9.41
C GLY A 362 -29.26 7.74 -8.79
N LEU A 363 -29.91 6.73 -8.19
CA LEU A 363 -29.22 5.51 -7.74
C LEU A 363 -28.55 4.79 -8.92
N LEU A 364 -29.26 4.62 -10.04
CA LEU A 364 -28.71 3.91 -11.20
C LEU A 364 -27.54 4.66 -11.84
N THR A 365 -27.54 6.00 -11.85
CA THR A 365 -26.39 6.79 -12.31
C THR A 365 -25.19 6.63 -11.38
N SER A 366 -25.39 6.65 -10.05
CA SER A 366 -24.31 6.32 -9.10
C SER A 366 -23.79 4.89 -9.29
N VAL A 367 -24.67 3.90 -9.45
CA VAL A 367 -24.27 2.51 -9.71
C VAL A 367 -23.46 2.38 -10.99
N CYS A 368 -23.84 3.07 -12.08
CA CYS A 368 -23.05 3.10 -13.31
C CYS A 368 -21.66 3.73 -13.10
N GLY A 369 -21.58 4.80 -12.31
CA GLY A 369 -20.30 5.42 -11.94
C GLY A 369 -19.40 4.46 -11.16
N PHE A 370 -19.91 3.86 -10.08
CA PHE A 370 -19.12 2.92 -9.27
C PHE A 370 -18.83 1.59 -9.99
N ALA A 371 -19.69 1.14 -10.91
CA ALA A 371 -19.47 -0.08 -11.69
C ALA A 371 -18.19 0.00 -12.55
N ALA A 372 -17.82 1.19 -13.02
CA ALA A 372 -16.55 1.39 -13.70
C ALA A 372 -15.34 1.02 -12.84
N LEU A 373 -15.42 1.23 -11.52
CA LEU A 373 -14.33 0.91 -10.58
C LEU A 373 -14.24 -0.58 -10.27
N VAL A 374 -15.36 -1.33 -10.34
CA VAL A 374 -15.39 -2.78 -10.10
C VAL A 374 -14.48 -3.53 -11.07
N PHE A 375 -14.37 -3.05 -12.30
CA PHE A 375 -13.52 -3.63 -13.35
C PHE A 375 -12.09 -3.09 -13.34
N SER A 376 -11.70 -2.32 -12.32
CA SER A 376 -10.35 -1.80 -12.19
C SER A 376 -9.33 -2.91 -11.96
N GLY A 377 -8.20 -2.84 -12.68
CA GLY A 377 -7.03 -3.69 -12.41
C GLY A 377 -6.43 -3.44 -11.03
N PHE A 378 -6.81 -2.32 -10.39
CA PHE A 378 -6.40 -1.93 -9.05
C PHE A 378 -7.37 -2.49 -7.99
N PRO A 379 -6.99 -3.52 -7.19
CA PRO A 379 -7.94 -4.22 -6.33
C PRO A 379 -8.59 -3.32 -5.28
N GLY A 380 -7.87 -2.32 -4.76
CA GLY A 380 -8.44 -1.33 -3.84
C GLY A 380 -9.59 -0.52 -4.44
N LEU A 381 -9.53 -0.18 -5.74
CA LEU A 381 -10.61 0.50 -6.45
C LEU A 381 -11.78 -0.46 -6.75
N ALA A 382 -11.47 -1.72 -7.05
CA ALA A 382 -12.52 -2.73 -7.24
C ALA A 382 -13.29 -2.98 -5.94
N GLN A 383 -12.60 -3.09 -4.80
CA GLN A 383 -13.24 -3.19 -3.47
C GLN A 383 -14.10 -1.97 -3.21
N LEU A 384 -13.60 -0.77 -3.51
CA LEU A 384 -14.33 0.48 -3.39
C LEU A 384 -15.61 0.49 -4.24
N GLY A 385 -15.54 0.04 -5.49
CA GLY A 385 -16.70 -0.07 -6.37
C GLY A 385 -17.76 -1.03 -5.84
N VAL A 386 -17.36 -2.24 -5.42
CA VAL A 386 -18.28 -3.25 -4.85
C VAL A 386 -18.92 -2.75 -3.56
N PHE A 387 -18.11 -2.16 -2.68
CA PHE A 387 -18.57 -1.57 -1.43
C PHE A 387 -19.65 -0.52 -1.69
N SER A 388 -19.39 0.45 -2.58
CA SER A 388 -20.30 1.54 -2.86
C SER A 388 -21.58 1.08 -3.57
N ILE A 389 -21.51 0.16 -4.54
CA ILE A 389 -22.71 -0.36 -5.22
C ILE A 389 -23.59 -1.11 -4.23
N ALA A 390 -23.03 -2.06 -3.47
CA ALA A 390 -23.78 -2.84 -2.50
C ALA A 390 -24.35 -1.93 -1.40
N GLY A 391 -23.56 -0.95 -0.93
CA GLY A 391 -23.97 0.01 0.07
C GLY A 391 -25.11 0.93 -0.39
N LEU A 392 -24.97 1.56 -1.57
CA LEU A 392 -25.99 2.46 -2.13
C LEU A 392 -27.28 1.72 -2.47
N VAL A 393 -27.19 0.54 -3.11
CA VAL A 393 -28.37 -0.26 -3.46
C VAL A 393 -29.10 -0.68 -2.19
N SER A 394 -28.40 -1.20 -1.19
CA SER A 394 -29.03 -1.63 0.07
C SER A 394 -29.61 -0.46 0.87
N ALA A 395 -28.95 0.71 0.92
CA ALA A 395 -29.49 1.93 1.52
C ALA A 395 -30.75 2.42 0.78
N ALA A 396 -30.75 2.42 -0.55
CA ALA A 396 -31.92 2.80 -1.33
C ALA A 396 -33.09 1.81 -1.14
N LEU A 397 -32.82 0.51 -1.04
CA LEU A 397 -33.85 -0.50 -0.74
C LEU A 397 -34.38 -0.35 0.69
N ALA A 398 -33.53 -0.09 1.68
CA ALA A 398 -33.95 0.23 3.04
C ALA A 398 -34.83 1.50 3.06
N THR A 399 -34.44 2.54 2.33
CA THR A 399 -35.24 3.76 2.13
C THR A 399 -36.59 3.43 1.51
N ARG A 400 -36.62 2.57 0.48
CA ARG A 400 -37.82 2.26 -0.28
C ARG A 400 -38.83 1.39 0.46
N TYR A 401 -38.36 0.46 1.30
CA TYR A 401 -39.18 -0.57 1.91
C TYR A 401 -39.31 -0.44 3.44
N VAL A 402 -38.25 -0.02 4.13
CA VAL A 402 -38.23 0.08 5.61
C VAL A 402 -38.78 1.42 6.09
N LEU A 403 -38.38 2.54 5.48
CA LEU A 403 -38.84 3.86 5.92
C LEU A 403 -40.37 4.08 5.82
N PRO A 404 -41.08 3.60 4.78
CA PRO A 404 -42.55 3.68 4.73
C PRO A 404 -43.28 3.01 5.89
N VAL A 405 -42.65 2.01 6.51
CA VAL A 405 -43.21 1.32 7.68
C VAL A 405 -43.01 2.15 8.96
N LEU A 406 -41.85 2.80 9.09
CA LEU A 406 -41.43 3.51 10.31
C LEU A 406 -41.89 4.98 10.36
N ALA A 407 -41.95 5.63 9.20
CA ALA A 407 -42.33 7.03 9.00
C ALA A 407 -43.20 7.18 7.74
N PRO A 408 -44.46 6.72 7.75
CA PRO A 408 -45.33 6.70 6.57
C PRO A 408 -45.63 8.09 5.98
N ASP A 409 -45.53 9.16 6.79
CA ASP A 409 -45.76 10.55 6.36
C ASP A 409 -44.49 11.40 6.39
N GLY A 410 -43.31 10.75 6.38
CA GLY A 410 -42.03 11.43 6.53
C GLY A 410 -41.80 11.96 7.95
N ALA A 411 -40.91 12.93 8.08
CA ALA A 411 -40.52 13.50 9.37
C ALA A 411 -41.49 14.59 9.84
N THR A 412 -41.83 14.60 11.13
CA THR A 412 -42.87 15.45 11.71
C THR A 412 -42.43 16.90 11.98
N GLY A 413 -41.13 17.16 12.20
CA GLY A 413 -40.61 18.49 12.54
C GLY A 413 -40.33 19.40 11.33
N MET A 414 -40.51 20.72 11.51
CA MET A 414 -40.22 21.74 10.50
C MET A 414 -38.79 22.31 10.56
N GLY A 415 -38.10 22.20 11.71
CA GLY A 415 -36.68 22.54 11.93
C GLY A 415 -36.18 23.78 11.18
N MET A 416 -34.93 23.74 10.71
CA MET A 416 -34.35 24.79 9.87
C MET A 416 -34.78 24.68 8.38
N ARG A 417 -35.64 23.73 8.02
CA ARG A 417 -35.99 23.42 6.62
C ARG A 417 -36.60 24.61 5.90
N ARG A 418 -37.43 25.40 6.60
CA ARG A 418 -38.06 26.60 6.02
C ARG A 418 -37.00 27.62 5.58
N TYR A 419 -35.95 27.81 6.39
CA TYR A 419 -34.84 28.68 6.04
C TYR A 419 -34.02 28.12 4.87
N MET A 420 -33.79 26.79 4.86
CA MET A 420 -33.10 26.13 3.74
C MET A 420 -33.91 26.24 2.43
N ALA A 421 -35.24 26.07 2.49
CA ALA A 421 -36.12 26.26 1.34
C ALA A 421 -36.08 27.70 0.83
N GLN A 422 -36.10 28.69 1.72
CA GLN A 422 -36.02 30.11 1.36
C GLN A 422 -34.68 30.46 0.73
N LEU A 423 -33.56 29.97 1.29
CA LEU A 423 -32.24 30.19 0.73
C LEU A 423 -32.11 29.51 -0.63
N ALA A 424 -32.50 28.24 -0.75
CA ALA A 424 -32.50 27.52 -2.02
C ALA A 424 -33.39 28.22 -3.06
N GLY A 425 -34.57 28.71 -2.67
CA GLY A 425 -35.45 29.49 -3.54
C GLY A 425 -34.89 30.86 -3.93
N ALA A 426 -34.08 31.50 -3.08
CA ALA A 426 -33.35 32.71 -3.43
C ALA A 426 -32.22 32.41 -4.43
N LEU A 427 -31.46 31.35 -4.21
CA LEU A 427 -30.40 30.88 -5.10
C LEU A 427 -30.94 30.56 -6.50
N VAL A 428 -32.03 29.79 -6.60
CA VAL A 428 -32.68 29.44 -7.88
C VAL A 428 -33.19 30.68 -8.63
N ARG A 429 -33.57 31.75 -7.93
CA ARG A 429 -33.99 33.02 -8.56
C ARG A 429 -32.81 33.91 -8.98
N GLY A 430 -31.71 33.91 -8.22
CA GLY A 430 -30.57 34.80 -8.43
C GLY A 430 -29.49 34.25 -9.36
N LEU A 431 -29.10 32.98 -9.19
CA LEU A 431 -28.00 32.32 -9.90
C LEU A 431 -28.14 32.30 -11.44
N PRO A 432 -29.35 32.24 -12.05
CA PRO A 432 -29.46 32.29 -13.51
C PRO A 432 -28.86 33.54 -14.16
N ARG A 433 -28.69 34.64 -13.41
CA ARG A 433 -28.00 35.85 -13.89
C ARG A 433 -26.49 35.64 -14.06
N LEU A 434 -25.90 34.73 -13.29
CA LEU A 434 -24.47 34.43 -13.28
C LEU A 434 -24.07 33.31 -14.26
N ARG A 435 -25.02 32.75 -15.03
CA ARG A 435 -24.76 31.63 -15.95
C ARG A 435 -23.63 31.90 -16.96
N TRP A 436 -23.55 33.11 -17.50
CA TRP A 436 -22.53 33.48 -18.49
C TRP A 436 -21.15 33.71 -17.86
N PRO A 437 -21.02 34.45 -16.74
CA PRO A 437 -19.79 34.48 -15.95
C PRO A 437 -19.29 33.08 -15.54
N LEU A 438 -20.18 32.22 -15.05
CA LEU A 438 -19.83 30.85 -14.66
C LEU A 438 -19.39 29.99 -15.87
N ALA A 439 -20.05 30.15 -17.02
CA ALA A 439 -19.63 29.48 -18.25
C ALA A 439 -18.25 29.98 -18.73
N ALA A 440 -18.00 31.29 -18.68
CA ALA A 440 -16.70 31.86 -19.02
C ALA A 440 -15.59 31.37 -18.09
N LEU A 441 -15.87 31.29 -16.79
CA LEU A 441 -14.96 30.69 -15.80
C LEU A 441 -14.69 29.21 -16.11
N GLY A 442 -15.73 28.46 -16.50
CA GLY A 442 -15.58 27.07 -16.93
C GLY A 442 -14.68 26.91 -18.16
N VAL A 443 -14.82 27.80 -19.16
CA VAL A 443 -13.95 27.80 -20.34
C VAL A 443 -12.51 28.16 -19.97
N ALA A 444 -12.31 29.16 -19.09
CA ALA A 444 -10.98 29.52 -18.60
C ALA A 444 -10.33 28.37 -17.81
N ALA A 445 -11.09 27.70 -16.95
CA ALA A 445 -10.64 26.51 -16.23
C ALA A 445 -10.25 25.37 -17.19
N LEU A 446 -11.05 25.12 -18.23
CA LEU A 446 -10.72 24.13 -19.25
C LEU A 446 -9.43 24.50 -20.00
N ALA A 447 -9.27 25.76 -20.40
CA ALA A 447 -8.07 26.24 -21.08
C ALA A 447 -6.82 26.05 -20.19
N LEU A 448 -6.92 26.33 -18.88
CA LEU A 448 -5.84 26.11 -17.93
C LEU A 448 -5.47 24.62 -17.81
N VAL A 449 -6.46 23.73 -17.70
CA VAL A 449 -6.24 22.29 -17.62
C VAL A 449 -5.58 21.76 -18.89
N LEU A 450 -6.05 22.18 -20.07
CA LEU A 450 -5.47 21.80 -21.35
C LEU A 450 -4.06 22.36 -21.54
N TRP A 451 -3.79 23.58 -21.05
CA TRP A 451 -2.46 24.20 -21.13
C TRP A 451 -1.42 23.49 -20.26
N GLN A 452 -1.78 23.09 -19.03
CA GLN A 452 -0.87 22.32 -18.16
C GLN A 452 -0.72 20.86 -18.61
N GLY A 453 -1.71 20.31 -19.31
CA GLY A 453 -1.64 19.01 -19.97
C GLY A 453 -1.27 17.86 -19.03
N GLY A 454 -0.33 17.02 -19.47
CA GLY A 454 0.13 15.83 -18.73
C GLY A 454 0.84 16.14 -17.40
N HIS A 455 1.36 17.37 -17.21
CA HIS A 455 2.07 17.74 -15.98
C HIS A 455 1.17 17.70 -14.73
N LEU A 456 -0.15 17.82 -14.89
CA LEU A 456 -1.11 17.68 -13.81
C LEU A 456 -1.16 16.25 -13.24
N TRP A 457 -0.93 15.23 -14.08
CA TRP A 457 -1.11 13.81 -13.76
C TRP A 457 0.19 13.15 -13.30
N ARG A 458 0.82 13.74 -12.27
CA ARG A 458 2.16 13.37 -11.79
C ARG A 458 2.17 12.73 -10.40
N ALA A 459 1.01 12.41 -9.81
CA ALA A 459 1.00 11.73 -8.51
C ALA A 459 1.64 10.35 -8.63
N ASP A 460 2.40 9.95 -7.62
CA ASP A 460 3.05 8.64 -7.51
C ASP A 460 2.39 7.78 -6.42
N LEU A 461 2.82 6.51 -6.32
CA LEU A 461 2.40 5.59 -5.26
C LEU A 461 2.80 6.12 -3.87
N GLY A 462 3.98 6.75 -3.77
CA GLY A 462 4.51 7.31 -2.52
C GLY A 462 3.62 8.39 -1.92
N ALA A 463 3.00 9.24 -2.75
CA ALA A 463 2.05 10.27 -2.32
C ALA A 463 0.77 9.73 -1.67
N MET A 464 0.49 8.44 -1.79
CA MET A 464 -0.65 7.79 -1.13
C MET A 464 -0.30 7.24 0.26
N SER A 465 0.99 7.14 0.59
CA SER A 465 1.45 6.55 1.85
C SER A 465 1.10 7.44 3.05
N PRO A 466 0.47 6.90 4.11
CA PRO A 466 0.23 7.64 5.34
C PRO A 466 1.51 7.77 6.21
N VAL A 467 2.64 7.20 5.78
CA VAL A 467 3.91 7.25 6.51
C VAL A 467 4.47 8.68 6.46
N PRO A 468 4.80 9.30 7.62
CA PRO A 468 5.37 10.64 7.66
C PRO A 468 6.70 10.74 6.89
N LYS A 469 6.93 11.88 6.24
CA LYS A 469 8.20 12.15 5.54
C LYS A 469 9.43 12.01 6.43
N ALA A 470 9.32 12.38 7.71
CA ALA A 470 10.41 12.23 8.67
C ALA A 470 10.80 10.76 8.89
N SER A 471 9.84 9.83 8.86
CA SER A 471 10.10 8.40 8.97
C SER A 471 10.73 7.84 7.70
N GLN A 472 10.32 8.32 6.53
CA GLN A 472 10.94 7.98 5.24
C GLN A 472 12.39 8.47 5.17
N GLN A 473 12.65 9.70 5.64
CA GLN A 473 14.00 10.25 5.74
C GLN A 473 14.87 9.49 6.74
N LEU A 474 14.31 9.07 7.89
CA LEU A 474 15.02 8.23 8.85
C LEU A 474 15.42 6.89 8.23
N ASP A 475 14.55 6.28 7.43
CA ASP A 475 14.83 5.04 6.71
C ASP A 475 15.98 5.20 5.73
N GLU A 476 15.92 6.24 4.90
CA GLU A 476 16.98 6.59 3.96
C GLU A 476 18.31 6.83 4.68
N MET A 477 18.30 7.54 5.82
CA MET A 477 19.47 7.75 6.65
C MET A 477 20.04 6.44 7.22
N LEU A 478 19.21 5.60 7.86
CA LEU A 478 19.67 4.34 8.45
C LEU A 478 20.15 3.34 7.38
N ARG A 479 19.49 3.30 6.22
CA ARG A 479 19.89 2.46 5.09
C ARG A 479 21.28 2.83 4.58
N ASN A 480 21.50 4.14 4.38
CA ASN A 480 22.81 4.67 3.99
C ASN A 480 23.88 4.41 5.04
N ASP A 481 23.56 4.55 6.33
CA ASP A 481 24.47 4.30 7.45
C ASP A 481 24.91 2.83 7.54
N ILE A 482 23.98 1.90 7.26
CA ILE A 482 24.27 0.47 7.27
C ILE A 482 25.02 0.03 6.00
N GLY A 483 25.00 0.85 4.95
CA GLY A 483 25.53 0.47 3.65
C GLY A 483 24.63 -0.53 2.92
N ALA A 484 23.39 -0.69 3.35
CA ALA A 484 22.40 -1.43 2.60
C ALA A 484 22.14 -0.68 1.29
N SER A 485 22.33 -1.33 0.14
CA SER A 485 21.99 -0.71 -1.14
C SER A 485 20.50 -0.37 -1.18
N ASP A 486 20.12 0.59 -2.01
CA ASP A 486 18.77 1.14 -2.00
C ASP A 486 17.66 0.15 -2.43
N GLY A 487 18.02 -1.13 -2.63
CA GLY A 487 17.13 -2.22 -3.03
C GLY A 487 16.45 -2.00 -4.39
N GLY A 488 16.76 -0.89 -5.05
CA GLY A 488 16.10 -0.45 -6.27
C GLY A 488 16.39 -1.39 -7.43
N VAL A 489 17.64 -1.85 -7.58
CA VAL A 489 18.07 -2.70 -8.70
C VAL A 489 18.63 -4.02 -8.18
N LEU A 490 17.98 -5.12 -8.57
CA LEU A 490 18.35 -6.49 -8.23
C LEU A 490 18.67 -7.25 -9.51
N VAL A 491 19.55 -8.24 -9.42
CA VAL A 491 19.76 -9.22 -10.50
C VAL A 491 19.19 -10.55 -10.05
N VAL A 492 18.33 -11.14 -10.87
CA VAL A 492 17.66 -12.42 -10.58
C VAL A 492 18.11 -13.44 -11.62
N ALA A 493 18.66 -14.57 -11.19
CA ALA A 493 18.99 -15.67 -12.09
C ALA A 493 18.04 -16.84 -11.86
N TYR A 494 17.47 -17.37 -12.94
CA TYR A 494 16.49 -18.46 -12.91
C TYR A 494 17.11 -19.78 -13.35
N GLY A 495 16.55 -20.89 -12.88
CA GLY A 495 16.88 -22.23 -13.36
C GLY A 495 15.72 -23.19 -13.24
N ASP A 496 15.69 -24.21 -14.09
CA ASP A 496 14.70 -25.29 -14.01
C ASP A 496 14.91 -26.18 -12.78
N ASP A 497 16.13 -26.19 -12.25
CA ASP A 497 16.51 -26.81 -10.99
C ASP A 497 17.47 -25.89 -10.20
N GLU A 498 17.77 -26.30 -8.96
CA GLU A 498 18.66 -25.59 -8.04
C GLU A 498 20.04 -25.32 -8.67
N GLN A 499 20.60 -26.33 -9.36
CA GLN A 499 21.95 -26.25 -9.88
C GLN A 499 22.03 -25.37 -11.14
N ALA A 500 21.00 -25.37 -11.97
CA ALA A 500 20.86 -24.45 -13.09
C ALA A 500 20.82 -22.99 -12.61
N ALA A 501 20.04 -22.71 -11.56
CA ALA A 501 19.98 -21.37 -10.98
C ALA A 501 21.35 -20.92 -10.45
N LEU A 502 22.06 -21.79 -9.71
CA LEU A 502 23.41 -21.50 -9.23
C LEU A 502 24.39 -21.22 -10.38
N ARG A 503 24.43 -22.06 -11.43
CA ARG A 503 25.32 -21.85 -12.59
C ARG A 503 25.04 -20.54 -13.31
N HIS A 504 23.77 -20.18 -13.51
CA HIS A 504 23.42 -18.89 -14.12
C HIS A 504 23.79 -17.71 -13.23
N THR A 505 23.71 -17.87 -11.91
CA THR A 505 24.16 -16.88 -10.93
C THR A 505 25.67 -16.69 -11.00
N GLU A 506 26.44 -17.77 -11.11
CA GLU A 506 27.90 -17.74 -11.26
C GLU A 506 28.31 -17.06 -12.58
N ALA A 507 27.59 -17.33 -13.67
CA ALA A 507 27.81 -16.65 -14.95
C ALA A 507 27.51 -15.15 -14.85
N ALA A 508 26.48 -14.75 -14.09
CA ALA A 508 26.19 -13.35 -13.82
C ALA A 508 27.28 -12.71 -12.95
N ALA A 509 27.69 -13.36 -11.86
CA ALA A 509 28.73 -12.92 -10.94
C ALA A 509 30.04 -12.58 -11.67
N ALA A 510 30.49 -13.46 -12.59
CA ALA A 510 31.68 -13.21 -13.39
C ALA A 510 31.59 -11.96 -14.29
N ARG A 511 30.38 -11.56 -14.73
CA ARG A 511 30.17 -10.30 -15.47
C ARG A 511 30.11 -9.10 -14.55
N LEU A 512 29.57 -9.28 -13.34
CA LEU A 512 29.50 -8.24 -12.32
C LEU A 512 30.89 -7.90 -11.74
N ASP A 513 31.80 -8.87 -11.65
CA ASP A 513 33.19 -8.65 -11.21
C ASP A 513 33.89 -7.59 -12.08
N ALA A 514 33.69 -7.61 -13.39
CA ALA A 514 34.23 -6.59 -14.29
C ALA A 514 33.67 -5.17 -14.01
N LEU A 515 32.43 -5.08 -13.49
CA LEU A 515 31.83 -3.81 -13.08
C LEU A 515 32.34 -3.35 -11.70
N VAL A 516 32.75 -4.29 -10.84
CA VAL A 516 33.46 -3.99 -9.60
C VAL A 516 34.84 -3.43 -9.92
N ASP A 517 35.58 -4.10 -10.81
CA ASP A 517 36.93 -3.68 -11.22
C ASP A 517 36.98 -2.29 -11.87
N SER A 518 35.92 -1.92 -12.61
CA SER A 518 35.80 -0.60 -13.23
C SER A 518 35.32 0.51 -12.26
N GLY A 519 34.93 0.13 -11.04
CA GLY A 519 34.39 1.01 -10.01
C GLY A 519 32.95 1.47 -10.26
N GLU A 520 32.21 0.81 -11.16
CA GLU A 520 30.77 1.02 -11.34
C GLU A 520 29.97 0.38 -10.20
N LEU A 521 30.44 -0.75 -9.68
CA LEU A 521 29.97 -1.39 -8.45
C LEU A 521 31.05 -1.30 -7.37
N VAL A 522 30.63 -1.13 -6.12
CA VAL A 522 31.50 -1.35 -4.95
C VAL A 522 31.62 -2.85 -4.67
N GLY A 523 30.57 -3.60 -4.99
CA GLY A 523 30.48 -5.05 -4.81
C GLY A 523 29.05 -5.53 -5.07
N TYR A 524 28.80 -6.80 -4.76
CA TYR A 524 27.47 -7.39 -4.78
C TYR A 524 27.41 -8.55 -3.78
N GLU A 525 26.22 -9.00 -3.41
CA GLU A 525 25.96 -10.16 -2.58
C GLU A 525 25.28 -11.25 -3.40
N THR A 526 25.71 -12.49 -3.23
CA THR A 526 25.19 -13.64 -3.97
C THR A 526 25.24 -14.90 -3.11
N VAL A 527 24.27 -15.79 -3.32
CA VAL A 527 24.24 -17.11 -2.66
C VAL A 527 25.44 -17.98 -3.02
N THR A 528 26.05 -17.76 -4.18
CA THR A 528 27.16 -18.58 -4.70
C THR A 528 28.46 -18.45 -3.87
N ARG A 529 28.54 -17.50 -2.94
CA ARG A 529 29.63 -17.40 -1.94
C ARG A 529 29.52 -18.44 -0.84
N VAL A 530 28.30 -18.82 -0.46
CA VAL A 530 28.03 -19.83 0.57
C VAL A 530 27.68 -21.20 -0.02
N LEU A 531 27.12 -21.21 -1.23
CA LEU A 531 26.74 -22.42 -1.95
C LEU A 531 27.09 -22.28 -3.44
N PRO A 532 28.35 -22.54 -3.83
CA PRO A 532 28.72 -22.69 -5.22
C PRO A 532 28.02 -23.89 -5.84
N SER A 533 27.84 -23.89 -7.16
CA SER A 533 27.31 -25.02 -7.90
C SER A 533 28.18 -26.27 -7.72
N LEU A 534 27.58 -27.44 -7.85
CA LEU A 534 28.31 -28.72 -7.76
C LEU A 534 29.47 -28.78 -8.78
N GLU A 535 29.32 -28.12 -9.93
CA GLU A 535 30.36 -28.01 -10.95
C GLU A 535 31.55 -27.20 -10.45
N VAL A 536 31.33 -26.02 -9.84
CA VAL A 536 32.39 -25.20 -9.26
C VAL A 536 33.06 -25.90 -8.08
N GLN A 537 32.29 -26.55 -7.20
CA GLN A 537 32.85 -27.32 -6.09
C GLN A 537 33.74 -28.47 -6.60
N ALA A 538 33.29 -29.21 -7.61
CA ALA A 538 34.07 -30.28 -8.22
C ALA A 538 35.35 -29.77 -8.88
N ALA A 539 35.28 -28.63 -9.59
CA ALA A 539 36.43 -27.99 -10.21
C ALA A 539 37.48 -27.54 -9.17
N ARG A 540 37.03 -26.96 -8.04
CA ARG A 540 37.91 -26.56 -6.93
C ARG A 540 38.61 -27.75 -6.29
N ILE A 541 37.86 -28.82 -6.00
CA ILE A 541 38.43 -30.06 -5.46
C ILE A 541 39.40 -30.74 -6.44
N ALA A 542 39.07 -30.74 -7.74
CA ALA A 542 39.96 -31.26 -8.77
C ALA A 542 41.26 -30.45 -8.92
N GLY A 543 41.23 -29.17 -8.54
CA GLY A 543 42.41 -28.30 -8.50
C GLY A 543 43.36 -28.59 -7.34
N LEU A 544 42.96 -29.36 -6.33
CA LEU A 544 43.82 -29.73 -5.21
C LEU A 544 44.81 -30.83 -5.62
N PRO A 545 46.14 -30.62 -5.44
CA PRO A 545 47.14 -31.64 -5.73
C PRO A 545 47.04 -32.85 -4.79
N ASP A 546 47.61 -33.97 -5.20
CA ASP A 546 47.81 -35.11 -4.31
C ASP A 546 48.85 -34.81 -3.21
N ALA A 547 48.86 -35.63 -2.16
CA ALA A 547 49.69 -35.39 -0.99
C ALA A 547 51.19 -35.43 -1.28
N GLU A 548 51.64 -36.15 -2.31
CA GLU A 548 53.05 -36.19 -2.70
C GLU A 548 53.47 -34.92 -3.43
N THR A 549 52.69 -34.53 -4.44
CA THR A 549 52.88 -33.28 -5.18
C THR A 549 52.82 -32.06 -4.26
N LEU A 550 51.82 -31.99 -3.37
CA LEU A 550 51.67 -30.87 -2.44
C LEU A 550 52.86 -30.76 -1.48
N ARG A 551 53.35 -31.91 -0.97
CA ARG A 551 54.51 -31.95 -0.07
C ARG A 551 55.77 -31.44 -0.76
N ALA A 552 55.99 -31.84 -2.02
CA ALA A 552 57.12 -31.35 -2.81
C ALA A 552 57.01 -29.84 -3.07
N ASN A 553 55.82 -29.36 -3.45
CA ASN A 553 55.59 -27.94 -3.71
C ASN A 553 55.77 -27.09 -2.44
N LEU A 554 55.28 -27.54 -1.29
CA LEU A 554 55.46 -26.85 0.00
C LEU A 554 56.91 -26.79 0.45
N ALA A 555 57.66 -27.89 0.26
CA ALA A 555 59.08 -27.93 0.62
C ALA A 555 59.88 -26.88 -0.17
N GLU A 556 59.53 -26.63 -1.43
CA GLU A 556 60.14 -25.58 -2.24
C GLU A 556 59.60 -24.18 -1.90
N ALA A 557 58.28 -24.03 -1.81
CA ALA A 557 57.61 -22.75 -1.57
C ALA A 557 58.04 -22.10 -0.24
N THR A 558 58.28 -22.90 0.80
CA THR A 558 58.67 -22.43 2.13
C THR A 558 60.17 -22.13 2.29
N LYS A 559 61.01 -22.39 1.27
CA LYS A 559 62.44 -22.09 1.37
C LYS A 559 62.69 -20.60 1.59
N GLY A 560 63.36 -20.27 2.69
CA GLY A 560 63.68 -18.90 3.08
C GLY A 560 62.54 -18.14 3.74
N LEU A 561 61.40 -18.79 4.02
CA LEU A 561 60.29 -18.22 4.77
C LEU A 561 60.40 -18.58 6.27
N PRO A 562 59.82 -17.77 7.18
CA PRO A 562 59.81 -18.05 8.62
C PRO A 562 58.91 -19.23 9.02
N LEU A 563 58.14 -19.80 8.09
CA LEU A 563 57.25 -20.94 8.31
C LEU A 563 57.82 -22.19 7.62
N PRO A 564 58.47 -23.11 8.36
CA PRO A 564 59.08 -24.30 7.76
C PRO A 564 58.02 -25.33 7.35
N ALA A 565 58.23 -26.01 6.21
CA ALA A 565 57.34 -27.06 5.72
C ALA A 565 57.02 -28.17 6.74
N SER A 566 57.92 -28.45 7.69
CA SER A 566 57.71 -29.46 8.73
C SER A 566 56.54 -29.14 9.68
N ARG A 567 56.14 -27.88 9.80
CA ARG A 567 54.96 -27.47 10.58
C ARG A 567 53.64 -27.64 9.84
N LEU A 568 53.67 -27.73 8.51
CA LEU A 568 52.48 -27.79 7.65
C LEU A 568 51.96 -29.22 7.40
N GLY A 569 52.35 -30.18 8.24
CA GLY A 569 51.79 -31.53 8.24
C GLY A 569 50.27 -31.57 8.40
N PRO A 570 49.68 -30.78 9.33
CA PRO A 570 48.23 -30.66 9.45
C PRO A 570 47.53 -30.12 8.19
N PHE A 571 48.10 -29.13 7.50
CA PHE A 571 47.58 -28.63 6.22
C PHE A 571 47.56 -29.71 5.13
N LEU A 572 48.62 -30.54 5.02
CA LEU A 572 48.65 -31.67 4.08
C LEU A 572 47.51 -32.67 4.35
N ALA A 573 47.25 -32.98 5.62
CA ALA A 573 46.18 -33.89 6.02
C ALA A 573 44.80 -33.30 5.71
N ASP A 574 44.61 -32.00 5.94
CA ASP A 574 43.35 -31.31 5.66
C ASP A 574 43.04 -31.26 4.16
N VAL A 575 44.03 -31.00 3.31
CA VAL A 575 43.84 -31.02 1.84
C VAL A 575 43.50 -32.43 1.36
N GLU A 576 44.15 -33.46 1.90
CA GLU A 576 43.82 -34.85 1.55
C GLU A 576 42.41 -35.25 2.00
N ALA A 577 41.99 -34.80 3.19
CA ALA A 577 40.63 -35.00 3.68
C ALA A 577 39.62 -34.27 2.79
N ALA A 578 39.90 -33.02 2.41
CA ALA A 578 39.01 -32.21 1.57
C ALA A 578 38.75 -32.84 0.20
N ARG A 579 39.74 -33.52 -0.40
CA ARG A 579 39.57 -34.26 -1.66
C ARG A 579 38.56 -35.42 -1.57
N LYS A 580 38.25 -35.88 -0.36
CA LYS A 580 37.33 -36.99 -0.08
C LYS A 580 35.98 -36.51 0.46
N LEU A 581 35.81 -35.21 0.73
CA LEU A 581 34.57 -34.67 1.24
C LEU A 581 33.46 -34.73 0.18
N PRO A 582 32.23 -35.10 0.56
CA PRO A 582 31.08 -34.94 -0.32
C PRO A 582 30.87 -33.45 -0.63
N PRO A 583 30.30 -33.11 -1.80
CA PRO A 583 29.99 -31.73 -2.12
C PRO A 583 28.91 -31.20 -1.18
N VAL A 584 29.03 -29.93 -0.82
CA VAL A 584 28.06 -29.22 0.01
C VAL A 584 26.77 -29.07 -0.77
N GLN A 585 25.67 -29.49 -0.14
CA GLN A 585 24.33 -29.37 -0.69
C GLN A 585 23.50 -28.38 0.11
N ARG A 586 22.48 -27.79 -0.54
CA ARG A 586 21.58 -26.84 0.09
C ARG A 586 20.92 -27.36 1.36
N ALA A 587 20.46 -28.61 1.36
CA ALA A 587 19.76 -29.21 2.49
C ALA A 587 20.60 -29.21 3.78
N GLU A 588 21.92 -29.35 3.66
CA GLU A 588 22.85 -29.32 4.79
C GLU A 588 23.05 -27.89 5.32
N LEU A 589 23.13 -26.92 4.43
CA LEU A 589 23.28 -25.50 4.76
C LEU A 589 22.00 -24.86 5.30
N ALA A 590 20.83 -25.30 4.84
CA ALA A 590 19.54 -24.68 5.14
C ALA A 590 19.21 -24.68 6.64
N ASP A 591 19.59 -25.75 7.35
CA ASP A 591 19.41 -25.90 8.80
C ASP A 591 20.66 -25.46 9.60
N GLY A 592 21.74 -25.11 8.91
CA GLY A 592 23.01 -24.70 9.49
C GLY A 592 23.12 -23.19 9.74
N PRO A 593 24.29 -22.73 10.25
CA PRO A 593 24.52 -21.33 10.60
C PRO A 593 24.46 -20.34 9.42
N LEU A 594 24.69 -20.82 8.19
CA LEU A 594 24.60 -20.03 6.95
C LEU A 594 23.21 -20.11 6.27
N GLY A 595 22.29 -20.90 6.83
CA GLY A 595 20.93 -21.07 6.34
C GLY A 595 20.17 -19.76 6.12
N PRO A 596 20.26 -18.74 7.00
CA PRO A 596 19.59 -17.47 6.78
C PRO A 596 20.04 -16.74 5.50
N ILE A 597 21.34 -16.78 5.16
CA ILE A 597 21.86 -16.15 3.93
C ILE A 597 21.32 -16.91 2.71
N LEU A 598 21.38 -18.24 2.77
CA LEU A 598 20.88 -19.13 1.73
C LEU A 598 19.37 -18.92 1.46
N ASN A 599 18.55 -18.93 2.49
CA ASN A 599 17.10 -18.77 2.39
C ASN A 599 16.67 -17.35 1.97
N THR A 600 17.54 -16.36 2.17
CA THR A 600 17.32 -14.97 1.75
C THR A 600 17.57 -14.79 0.26
N LEU A 601 18.65 -15.39 -0.25
CA LEU A 601 19.14 -15.15 -1.61
C LEU A 601 18.69 -16.22 -2.61
N MET A 602 17.96 -17.24 -2.18
CA MET A 602 17.53 -18.34 -3.04
C MET A 602 16.14 -18.86 -2.66
N TYR A 603 15.28 -19.04 -3.65
CA TYR A 603 13.87 -19.40 -3.45
C TYR A 603 13.35 -20.35 -4.55
N GLU A 604 12.33 -21.13 -4.18
CA GLU A 604 11.64 -22.02 -5.10
C GLU A 604 10.52 -21.25 -5.83
N ARG A 605 10.42 -21.43 -7.15
CA ARG A 605 9.44 -20.71 -7.96
C ARG A 605 8.06 -21.40 -7.89
N PRO A 606 6.96 -20.63 -7.76
CA PRO A 606 5.61 -21.15 -7.92
C PRO A 606 5.39 -21.71 -9.34
N GLY A 607 5.22 -23.03 -9.45
CA GLY A 607 5.11 -23.73 -10.74
C GLY A 607 6.34 -24.57 -11.12
N GLY A 608 7.36 -24.62 -10.26
CA GLY A 608 8.56 -25.43 -10.45
C GLY A 608 9.80 -24.60 -10.83
N GLY A 609 10.97 -25.11 -10.43
CA GLY A 609 12.27 -24.48 -10.66
C GLY A 609 12.70 -23.52 -9.55
N TRP A 610 13.88 -22.92 -9.75
CA TRP A 610 14.59 -22.14 -8.73
C TRP A 610 14.94 -20.74 -9.23
N GLY A 611 15.03 -19.80 -8.28
CA GLY A 611 15.53 -18.45 -8.52
C GLY A 611 16.54 -18.05 -7.44
N THR A 612 17.56 -17.29 -7.84
CA THR A 612 18.53 -16.67 -6.94
C THR A 612 18.47 -15.15 -7.08
N LEU A 613 18.83 -14.45 -6.01
CA LEU A 613 18.90 -13.00 -5.95
C LEU A 613 20.36 -12.59 -5.77
N VAL A 614 20.78 -11.60 -6.57
CA VAL A 614 22.05 -10.91 -6.44
C VAL A 614 21.76 -9.45 -6.11
N VAL A 615 22.18 -9.04 -4.91
CA VAL A 615 21.98 -7.68 -4.40
C VAL A 615 23.21 -6.85 -4.77
N LEU A 616 23.01 -5.76 -5.50
CA LEU A 616 24.11 -4.93 -5.99
C LEU A 616 24.45 -3.82 -4.99
N HIS A 617 25.73 -3.49 -4.85
CA HIS A 617 26.21 -2.32 -4.11
C HIS A 617 26.74 -1.28 -5.11
N PRO A 618 25.91 -0.30 -5.52
CA PRO A 618 26.28 0.64 -6.59
C PRO A 618 27.42 1.55 -6.15
N GLY A 619 28.39 1.75 -7.06
CA GLY A 619 29.45 2.76 -6.90
C GLY A 619 29.00 4.15 -7.35
N ALA A 620 29.84 5.15 -7.14
CA ALA A 620 29.56 6.54 -7.54
C ALA A 620 29.34 6.73 -9.05
N LYS A 621 29.80 5.76 -9.87
CA LYS A 621 29.67 5.76 -11.34
C LYS A 621 28.60 4.79 -11.84
N PHE A 622 27.77 4.25 -10.95
CA PHE A 622 26.78 3.24 -11.32
C PHE A 622 25.83 3.74 -12.41
N ASP A 623 25.69 2.96 -13.48
CA ASP A 623 24.73 3.18 -14.55
C ASP A 623 23.99 1.88 -14.85
N GLN A 624 22.66 1.91 -14.75
CA GLN A 624 21.84 0.72 -14.96
C GLN A 624 21.92 0.21 -16.41
N GLY A 625 22.06 1.11 -17.40
CA GLY A 625 22.17 0.71 -18.81
C GLY A 625 23.43 -0.11 -19.09
N ARG A 626 24.54 0.20 -18.42
CA ARG A 626 25.77 -0.60 -18.47
C ARG A 626 25.62 -1.96 -17.80
N LEU A 627 24.95 -2.01 -16.66
CA LEU A 627 24.61 -3.28 -15.99
C LEU A 627 23.78 -4.19 -16.92
N GLU A 628 22.72 -3.63 -17.52
CA GLU A 628 21.88 -4.36 -18.47
C GLU A 628 22.69 -4.84 -19.70
N ALA A 629 23.57 -3.99 -20.23
CA ALA A 629 24.43 -4.35 -21.35
C ALA A 629 25.44 -5.47 -20.98
N ALA A 630 25.99 -5.45 -19.76
CA ALA A 630 26.91 -6.47 -19.28
C ALA A 630 26.24 -7.85 -19.14
N LEU A 631 24.94 -7.88 -18.85
CA LEU A 631 24.16 -9.10 -18.64
C LEU A 631 23.32 -9.53 -19.85
N ALA A 632 23.23 -8.74 -20.92
CA ALA A 632 22.37 -8.97 -22.09
C ALA A 632 22.59 -10.32 -22.84
N GLY A 633 23.71 -11.02 -22.58
CA GLY A 633 24.01 -12.34 -23.14
C GLY A 633 23.54 -13.53 -22.29
N LEU A 634 22.89 -13.29 -21.15
CA LEU A 634 22.43 -14.33 -20.22
C LEU A 634 20.89 -14.35 -20.20
N PRO A 635 20.22 -15.20 -20.99
CA PRO A 635 18.76 -15.16 -21.15
C PRO A 635 17.99 -15.48 -19.85
N GLU A 636 18.60 -16.28 -18.97
CA GLU A 636 18.02 -16.69 -17.69
C GLU A 636 18.32 -15.70 -16.55
N VAL A 637 19.00 -14.59 -16.84
CA VAL A 637 19.35 -13.55 -15.87
C VAL A 637 18.61 -12.27 -16.21
N GLN A 638 17.91 -11.72 -15.22
CA GLN A 638 17.11 -10.51 -15.38
C GLN A 638 17.53 -9.43 -14.39
N VAL A 639 17.68 -8.21 -14.89
CA VAL A 639 17.80 -7.02 -14.06
C VAL A 639 16.40 -6.52 -13.73
N VAL A 640 16.09 -6.39 -12.45
CA VAL A 640 14.79 -5.92 -11.96
C VAL A 640 15.00 -4.62 -11.20
N ASP A 641 14.45 -3.53 -11.73
CA ASP A 641 14.32 -2.27 -11.02
C ASP A 641 12.93 -2.20 -10.36
N VAL A 642 12.91 -2.37 -9.04
CA VAL A 642 11.69 -2.40 -8.21
C VAL A 642 10.94 -1.07 -8.30
N GLY A 643 11.65 0.06 -8.22
CA GLY A 643 11.05 1.38 -8.23
C GLY A 643 10.45 1.73 -9.58
N ARG A 644 11.20 1.47 -10.66
CA ARG A 644 10.75 1.70 -12.03
C ARG A 644 9.60 0.79 -12.42
N GLU A 645 9.60 -0.47 -11.98
CA GLU A 645 8.50 -1.41 -12.26
C GLU A 645 7.22 -0.99 -11.53
N LEU A 646 7.31 -0.59 -10.25
CA LEU A 646 6.17 -0.03 -9.51
C LEU A 646 5.63 1.25 -10.17
N ALA A 647 6.51 2.14 -10.62
CA ALA A 647 6.11 3.34 -11.34
C ALA A 647 5.43 3.02 -12.68
N SER A 648 5.96 2.07 -13.46
CA SER A 648 5.37 1.63 -14.73
C SER A 648 3.98 1.01 -14.54
N LEU A 649 3.83 0.23 -13.48
CA LEU A 649 2.59 -0.44 -13.09
C LEU A 649 1.54 0.58 -12.64
N TYR A 650 1.93 1.57 -11.84
CA TYR A 650 1.05 2.67 -11.47
C TYR A 650 0.59 3.49 -12.68
N GLN A 651 1.48 3.80 -13.62
CA GLN A 651 1.11 4.53 -14.84
C GLN A 651 0.13 3.75 -15.72
N ARG A 652 0.31 2.43 -15.83
CA ARG A 652 -0.68 1.55 -16.48
C ARG A 652 -2.04 1.63 -15.80
N TYR A 653 -2.09 1.54 -14.47
CA TYR A 653 -3.35 1.66 -13.73
C TYR A 653 -3.98 3.04 -13.82
N LEU A 654 -3.17 4.10 -13.84
CA LEU A 654 -3.68 5.46 -14.05
C LEU A 654 -4.37 5.56 -15.42
N HIS A 655 -3.76 4.99 -16.47
CA HIS A 655 -4.35 4.95 -17.80
C HIS A 655 -5.63 4.11 -17.85
N GLU A 656 -5.63 2.90 -17.29
CA GLU A 656 -6.82 2.05 -17.19
C GLU A 656 -7.96 2.74 -16.43
N ALA A 657 -7.64 3.38 -15.29
CA ALA A 657 -8.60 4.13 -14.51
C ALA A 657 -9.19 5.29 -15.33
N PHE A 658 -8.38 5.98 -16.14
CA PHE A 658 -8.86 7.04 -17.05
C PHE A 658 -9.89 6.51 -18.04
N VAL A 659 -9.59 5.39 -18.69
CA VAL A 659 -10.51 4.72 -19.62
C VAL A 659 -11.78 4.28 -18.90
N GLN A 660 -11.66 3.68 -17.71
CA GLN A 660 -12.81 3.21 -16.94
C GLN A 660 -13.71 4.36 -16.48
N VAL A 661 -13.15 5.45 -15.97
CA VAL A 661 -13.92 6.63 -15.57
C VAL A 661 -14.62 7.25 -16.78
N LEU A 662 -13.98 7.30 -17.94
CA LEU A 662 -14.60 7.77 -19.17
C LEU A 662 -15.77 6.86 -19.62
N LEU A 663 -15.59 5.53 -19.55
CA LEU A 663 -16.63 4.56 -19.83
C LEU A 663 -17.79 4.66 -18.83
N GLY A 664 -17.51 4.86 -17.54
CA GLY A 664 -18.51 5.10 -16.50
C GLY A 664 -19.30 6.38 -16.76
N ALA A 665 -18.63 7.48 -17.08
CA ALA A 665 -19.27 8.74 -17.45
C ALA A 665 -20.13 8.58 -18.72
N LEU A 666 -19.65 7.86 -19.73
CA LEU A 666 -20.42 7.54 -20.93
C LEU A 666 -21.65 6.70 -20.61
N ALA A 667 -21.51 5.67 -19.76
CA ALA A 667 -22.63 4.84 -19.32
C ALA A 667 -23.71 5.66 -18.60
N VAL A 668 -23.32 6.63 -17.76
CA VAL A 668 -24.25 7.59 -17.13
C VAL A 668 -24.98 8.42 -18.19
N VAL A 669 -24.26 8.99 -19.17
CA VAL A 669 -24.88 9.78 -20.25
C VAL A 669 -25.85 8.93 -21.10
N VAL A 670 -25.48 7.69 -21.43
CA VAL A 670 -26.33 6.76 -22.18
C VAL A 670 -27.58 6.40 -21.38
N LEU A 671 -27.44 6.05 -20.09
CA LEU A 671 -28.57 5.78 -19.20
C LEU A 671 -29.54 6.98 -19.13
N LEU A 672 -29.00 8.18 -18.94
CA LEU A 672 -29.79 9.41 -18.94
C LEU A 672 -30.45 9.67 -20.29
N GLY A 673 -29.77 9.40 -21.41
CA GLY A 673 -30.32 9.54 -22.75
C GLY A 673 -31.51 8.61 -22.99
N ILE A 674 -31.38 7.34 -22.60
CA ILE A 674 -32.44 6.32 -22.69
C ILE A 674 -33.65 6.72 -21.83
N TYR A 675 -33.43 7.21 -20.62
CA TYR A 675 -34.51 7.56 -19.69
C TYR A 675 -35.20 8.88 -20.04
N LEU A 676 -34.43 9.94 -20.33
CA LEU A 676 -34.97 11.28 -20.58
C LEU A 676 -35.62 11.40 -21.98
N ARG A 677 -35.23 10.53 -22.92
CA ARG A 677 -35.73 10.44 -24.31
C ARG A 677 -35.73 11.77 -25.07
N SER A 678 -34.88 12.71 -24.66
CA SER A 678 -34.81 14.05 -25.22
C SER A 678 -33.39 14.61 -25.10
N TRP A 679 -32.77 14.88 -26.25
CA TRP A 679 -31.45 15.50 -26.33
C TRP A 679 -31.35 16.83 -25.55
N ARG A 680 -32.40 17.66 -25.61
CA ARG A 680 -32.41 18.95 -24.90
C ARG A 680 -32.45 18.79 -23.38
N ARG A 681 -33.13 17.76 -22.86
CA ARG A 681 -33.16 17.44 -21.43
C ARG A 681 -31.84 16.82 -21.00
N LEU A 682 -31.29 15.91 -21.80
CA LEU A 682 -29.98 15.32 -21.57
C LEU A 682 -28.90 16.40 -21.43
N LEU A 683 -28.81 17.32 -22.40
CA LEU A 683 -27.90 18.46 -22.31
C LEU A 683 -28.13 19.31 -21.07
N ALA A 684 -29.39 19.57 -20.70
CA ALA A 684 -29.70 20.38 -19.54
C ALA A 684 -29.25 19.74 -18.21
N VAL A 685 -29.26 18.40 -18.13
CA VAL A 685 -28.78 17.64 -16.96
C VAL A 685 -27.27 17.47 -16.99
N CYS A 686 -26.65 17.24 -18.15
CA CYS A 686 -25.21 17.01 -18.27
C CYS A 686 -24.37 18.28 -18.20
N GLN A 687 -24.85 19.43 -18.71
CA GLN A 687 -24.07 20.67 -18.71
C GLN A 687 -23.61 21.14 -17.30
N PRO A 688 -24.45 21.19 -16.23
CA PRO A 688 -23.96 21.64 -14.93
C PRO A 688 -22.94 20.66 -14.33
N LEU A 689 -23.05 19.37 -14.63
CA LEU A 689 -22.12 18.34 -14.16
C LEU A 689 -20.76 18.49 -14.85
N LEU A 690 -20.75 18.71 -16.16
CA LEU A 690 -19.53 18.96 -16.91
C LEU A 690 -18.80 20.20 -16.39
N PHE A 691 -19.53 21.31 -16.19
CA PHE A 691 -18.94 22.52 -15.62
C PHE A 691 -18.45 22.31 -14.19
N ALA A 692 -19.14 21.53 -13.35
CA ALA A 692 -18.69 21.22 -11.99
C ALA A 692 -17.34 20.48 -12.03
N VAL A 693 -17.22 19.45 -12.87
CA VAL A 693 -15.98 18.69 -13.04
C VAL A 693 -14.84 19.58 -13.56
N VAL A 694 -15.09 20.38 -14.59
CA VAL A 694 -14.07 21.27 -15.19
C VAL A 694 -13.62 22.36 -14.21
N LEU A 695 -14.55 22.97 -13.46
CA LEU A 695 -14.19 23.99 -12.47
C LEU A 695 -13.43 23.39 -11.30
N THR A 696 -13.80 22.20 -10.82
CA THR A 696 -13.02 21.49 -9.79
C THR A 696 -11.61 21.17 -10.30
N LEU A 697 -11.48 20.63 -11.51
CA LEU A 697 -10.17 20.39 -12.14
C LEU A 697 -9.36 21.67 -12.29
N GLY A 698 -9.97 22.77 -12.72
CA GLY A 698 -9.34 24.07 -12.83
C GLY A 698 -8.84 24.59 -11.47
N GLY A 699 -9.63 24.42 -10.41
CA GLY A 699 -9.22 24.75 -9.04
C GLY A 699 -7.99 23.93 -8.60
N MET A 700 -7.99 22.62 -8.88
CA MET A 700 -6.84 21.77 -8.58
C MET A 700 -5.59 22.16 -9.40
N ALA A 701 -5.78 22.57 -10.65
CA ALA A 701 -4.70 23.06 -11.51
C ALA A 701 -4.12 24.40 -11.05
N VAL A 702 -4.95 25.31 -10.50
CA VAL A 702 -4.47 26.55 -9.87
C VAL A 702 -3.64 26.23 -8.62
N LEU A 703 -4.07 25.24 -7.83
CA LEU A 703 -3.37 24.80 -6.62
C LEU A 703 -2.14 23.93 -6.89
N GLN A 704 -1.80 23.66 -8.16
CA GLN A 704 -0.68 22.79 -8.57
C GLN A 704 -0.71 21.39 -7.91
N ALA A 705 -1.92 20.90 -7.63
CA ALA A 705 -2.12 19.59 -7.02
C ALA A 705 -1.66 18.48 -7.98
N ALA A 706 -0.90 17.50 -7.47
CA ALA A 706 -0.53 16.32 -8.22
C ALA A 706 -1.76 15.39 -8.34
N LEU A 707 -2.38 15.35 -9.52
CA LEU A 707 -3.53 14.49 -9.78
C LEU A 707 -3.09 13.04 -10.00
N GLY A 708 -3.93 12.13 -9.55
CA GLY A 708 -3.70 10.68 -9.61
C GLY A 708 -5.00 9.90 -9.63
N ILE A 709 -4.91 8.59 -9.44
CA ILE A 709 -6.05 7.66 -9.54
C ILE A 709 -7.22 8.08 -8.62
N LEU A 710 -6.92 8.48 -7.38
CA LEU A 710 -7.95 8.83 -6.39
C LEU A 710 -8.65 10.16 -6.70
N HIS A 711 -7.95 11.10 -7.32
CA HIS A 711 -8.56 12.34 -7.80
C HIS A 711 -9.56 12.05 -8.94
N LEU A 712 -9.18 11.15 -9.86
CA LEU A 712 -10.04 10.74 -10.96
C LEU A 712 -11.32 10.05 -10.48
N VAL A 713 -11.21 9.17 -9.47
CA VAL A 713 -12.37 8.59 -8.78
C VAL A 713 -13.26 9.68 -8.19
N GLY A 714 -12.67 10.68 -7.53
CA GLY A 714 -13.39 11.85 -7.03
C GLY A 714 -14.16 12.59 -8.13
N LEU A 715 -13.59 12.76 -9.33
CA LEU A 715 -14.28 13.42 -10.45
C LEU A 715 -15.50 12.62 -10.93
N LEU A 716 -15.40 11.30 -10.95
CA LEU A 716 -16.53 10.42 -11.28
C LEU A 716 -17.64 10.52 -10.23
N LEU A 717 -17.27 10.63 -8.95
CA LEU A 717 -18.23 10.83 -7.85
C LEU A 717 -18.97 12.16 -7.97
N ILE A 718 -18.34 13.23 -8.45
CA ILE A 718 -19.03 14.50 -8.74
C ILE A 718 -20.16 14.27 -9.75
N VAL A 719 -19.91 13.49 -10.80
CA VAL A 719 -20.92 13.19 -11.82
C VAL A 719 -22.03 12.32 -11.24
N ALA A 720 -21.70 11.27 -10.51
CA ALA A 720 -22.64 10.37 -9.86
C ALA A 720 -23.56 11.13 -8.88
N VAL A 721 -22.98 11.72 -7.83
CA VAL A 721 -23.73 12.44 -6.78
C VAL A 721 -24.40 13.70 -7.33
N GLY A 722 -23.69 14.45 -8.17
CA GLY A 722 -24.20 15.68 -8.77
C GLY A 722 -25.42 15.45 -9.67
N SER A 723 -25.50 14.28 -10.32
CA SER A 723 -26.63 13.93 -11.19
C SER A 723 -27.96 13.93 -10.45
N ASN A 724 -27.98 13.59 -9.15
CA ASN A 724 -29.19 13.65 -8.32
C ASN A 724 -29.79 15.06 -8.33
N TYR A 725 -28.97 16.08 -8.09
CA TYR A 725 -29.43 17.47 -8.06
C TYR A 725 -29.95 17.91 -9.42
N ALA A 726 -29.20 17.65 -10.49
CA ALA A 726 -29.60 18.01 -11.85
C ALA A 726 -30.91 17.32 -12.30
N LEU A 727 -31.11 16.06 -11.92
CA LEU A 727 -32.33 15.31 -12.19
C LEU A 727 -33.55 15.85 -11.46
N PHE A 728 -33.42 16.23 -10.19
CA PHE A 728 -34.52 16.86 -9.45
C PHE A 728 -34.87 18.25 -10.02
N PHE A 729 -33.88 19.04 -10.46
CA PHE A 729 -34.15 20.30 -11.16
C PHE A 729 -34.84 20.09 -12.52
N ASP A 730 -34.53 19.03 -13.26
CA ASP A 730 -35.28 18.66 -14.47
C ASP A 730 -36.72 18.22 -14.14
N GLN A 731 -36.91 17.43 -13.09
CA GLN A 731 -38.25 17.04 -12.62
C GLN A 731 -39.10 18.26 -12.25
N LEU A 732 -38.55 19.20 -11.47
CA LEU A 732 -39.19 20.47 -11.09
C LEU A 732 -39.67 21.28 -12.31
N ARG A 733 -38.89 21.27 -13.41
CA ARG A 733 -39.29 21.91 -14.67
C ARG A 733 -40.47 21.22 -15.34
N THR A 734 -40.53 19.89 -15.29
CA THR A 734 -41.62 19.12 -15.92
C THR A 734 -42.93 19.20 -15.13
N THR A 735 -42.87 19.26 -13.81
CA THR A 735 -44.05 19.29 -12.94
C THR A 735 -44.58 20.70 -12.68
N GLY A 736 -43.78 21.74 -12.94
CA GLY A 736 -44.17 23.15 -12.79
C GLY A 736 -44.41 23.61 -11.35
N ARG A 737 -44.09 22.76 -10.36
CA ARG A 737 -44.29 23.01 -8.93
C ARG A 737 -42.93 23.07 -8.24
N ALA A 738 -42.42 24.27 -7.98
CA ALA A 738 -41.31 24.45 -7.06
C ALA A 738 -41.81 24.23 -5.63
N ASP A 739 -41.89 22.97 -5.21
CA ASP A 739 -42.23 22.63 -3.83
C ASP A 739 -41.05 22.98 -2.93
N GLU A 740 -41.28 23.85 -1.94
CA GLU A 740 -40.27 24.32 -0.97
C GLU A 740 -39.57 23.15 -0.27
N ASP A 741 -40.31 22.07 -0.01
CA ASP A 741 -39.79 20.84 0.59
C ASP A 741 -38.78 20.12 -0.33
N THR A 742 -38.98 20.17 -1.66
CA THR A 742 -38.01 19.57 -2.60
C THR A 742 -36.72 20.36 -2.59
N LEU A 743 -36.78 21.69 -2.67
CA LEU A 743 -35.60 22.55 -2.63
C LEU A 743 -34.84 22.44 -1.30
N ALA A 744 -35.54 22.39 -0.17
CA ALA A 744 -34.92 22.14 1.14
C ALA A 744 -34.23 20.77 1.18
N SER A 745 -34.85 19.72 0.61
CA SER A 745 -34.24 18.39 0.58
C SER A 745 -32.96 18.34 -0.25
N LEU A 746 -32.90 19.05 -1.38
CA LEU A 746 -31.70 19.13 -2.22
C LEU A 746 -30.58 19.89 -1.54
N MET A 747 -30.90 21.02 -0.89
CA MET A 747 -29.91 21.81 -0.18
C MET A 747 -29.36 21.07 1.04
N LEU A 748 -30.22 20.37 1.79
CA LEU A 748 -29.78 19.55 2.92
C LEU A 748 -28.91 18.39 2.46
N ALA A 749 -29.34 17.62 1.45
CA ALA A 749 -28.55 16.54 0.84
C ALA A 749 -27.18 17.01 0.34
N ASN A 750 -27.14 18.18 -0.31
CA ASN A 750 -25.89 18.76 -0.76
C ASN A 750 -24.98 19.18 0.40
N LEU A 751 -25.54 19.86 1.40
CA LEU A 751 -24.77 20.28 2.57
C LEU A 751 -24.21 19.07 3.32
N THR A 752 -24.98 18.00 3.47
CA THR A 752 -24.54 16.76 4.11
C THR A 752 -23.43 16.08 3.32
N THR A 753 -23.55 16.01 1.99
CA THR A 753 -22.49 15.52 1.10
C THR A 753 -21.21 16.38 1.23
N VAL A 754 -21.33 17.70 1.12
CA VAL A 754 -20.19 18.63 1.16
C VAL A 754 -19.47 18.57 2.51
N VAL A 755 -20.22 18.51 3.61
CA VAL A 755 -19.64 18.39 4.95
C VAL A 755 -18.98 17.03 5.16
N SER A 756 -19.60 15.93 4.70
CA SER A 756 -19.03 14.58 4.81
C SER A 756 -17.72 14.46 4.03
N PHE A 757 -17.72 14.81 2.74
CA PHE A 757 -16.48 14.80 1.94
C PHE A 757 -15.48 15.88 2.36
N GLY A 758 -15.95 17.01 2.91
CA GLY A 758 -15.10 18.07 3.45
C GLY A 758 -14.34 17.65 4.70
N LEU A 759 -14.97 16.89 5.60
CA LEU A 759 -14.30 16.30 6.76
C LEU A 759 -13.20 15.33 6.33
N ILE A 760 -13.38 14.65 5.20
CA ILE A 760 -12.42 13.68 4.69
C ILE A 760 -11.30 14.41 3.90
N ALA A 761 -11.60 15.56 3.30
CA ALA A 761 -10.62 16.42 2.63
C ALA A 761 -9.49 16.90 3.58
N ILE A 762 -9.77 16.98 4.89
CA ILE A 762 -8.83 17.37 5.94
C ILE A 762 -8.17 16.17 6.65
N SER A 763 -8.42 14.94 6.22
CA SER A 763 -7.81 13.75 6.82
C SER A 763 -6.30 13.69 6.58
N ASP A 764 -5.57 13.15 7.56
CA ASP A 764 -4.15 12.85 7.44
C ASP A 764 -3.86 11.67 6.51
N ILE A 765 -4.87 10.90 6.09
CA ILE A 765 -4.72 9.85 5.09
C ILE A 765 -4.75 10.51 3.70
N PRO A 766 -3.62 10.57 2.96
CA PRO A 766 -3.56 11.32 1.70
C PRO A 766 -4.56 10.83 0.66
N ALA A 767 -4.80 9.52 0.64
CA ALA A 767 -5.75 8.88 -0.26
C ALA A 767 -7.19 9.36 -0.04
N LEU A 768 -7.63 9.46 1.22
CA LEU A 768 -8.96 9.97 1.57
C LEU A 768 -9.05 11.48 1.32
N SER A 769 -8.01 12.23 1.72
CA SER A 769 -7.92 13.68 1.50
C SER A 769 -8.05 14.05 0.02
N SER A 770 -7.40 13.30 -0.87
CA SER A 770 -7.45 13.52 -2.33
C SER A 770 -8.87 13.43 -2.88
N ILE A 771 -9.65 12.44 -2.44
CA ILE A 771 -11.06 12.29 -2.84
C ILE A 771 -11.90 13.44 -2.27
N GLY A 772 -11.75 13.73 -0.98
CA GLY A 772 -12.52 14.79 -0.31
C GLY A 772 -12.31 16.17 -0.94
N ARG A 773 -11.07 16.51 -1.29
CA ARG A 773 -10.69 17.78 -1.95
C ARG A 773 -11.30 17.95 -3.34
N VAL A 774 -11.68 16.85 -4.00
CA VAL A 774 -12.36 16.88 -5.30
C VAL A 774 -13.87 16.88 -5.14
N VAL A 775 -14.41 15.93 -4.36
CA VAL A 775 -15.85 15.70 -4.26
C VAL A 775 -16.57 16.80 -3.51
N ALA A 776 -16.01 17.33 -2.40
CA ALA A 776 -16.67 18.37 -1.62
C ALA A 776 -16.94 19.66 -2.42
N PRO A 777 -15.93 20.30 -3.06
CA PRO A 777 -16.20 21.47 -3.91
C PRO A 777 -17.02 21.10 -5.14
N GLY A 778 -16.77 19.93 -5.74
CA GLY A 778 -17.51 19.48 -6.91
C GLY A 778 -19.01 19.26 -6.68
N ALA A 779 -19.39 18.67 -5.54
CA ALA A 779 -20.78 18.48 -5.15
C ALA A 779 -21.47 19.82 -4.91
N LEU A 780 -20.81 20.77 -4.23
CA LEU A 780 -21.31 22.13 -4.04
C LEU A 780 -21.54 22.82 -5.39
N LEU A 781 -20.54 22.77 -6.28
CA LEU A 781 -20.63 23.32 -7.63
C LEU A 781 -21.74 22.66 -8.43
N ALA A 782 -21.95 21.34 -8.33
CA ALA A 782 -23.00 20.63 -9.03
C ALA A 782 -24.40 21.16 -8.67
N LEU A 783 -24.67 21.44 -7.39
CA LEU A 783 -25.93 22.05 -6.96
C LEU A 783 -26.06 23.48 -7.49
N LEU A 784 -25.04 24.32 -7.28
CA LEU A 784 -25.05 25.73 -7.68
C LEU A 784 -25.20 25.92 -9.20
N LEU A 785 -24.49 25.11 -9.99
CA LEU A 785 -24.57 25.11 -11.44
C LEU A 785 -25.91 24.54 -11.91
N SER A 786 -26.44 23.49 -11.28
CA SER A 786 -27.78 23.00 -11.61
C SER A 786 -28.85 24.07 -11.38
N ALA A 787 -28.73 24.86 -10.30
CA ALA A 787 -29.59 26.01 -10.04
C ALA A 787 -29.35 27.18 -11.02
N ALA A 788 -28.10 27.48 -11.39
CA ALA A 788 -27.77 28.56 -12.32
C ALA A 788 -28.22 28.28 -13.76
N PHE A 789 -28.14 27.03 -14.19
CA PHE A 789 -28.55 26.59 -15.53
C PHE A 789 -30.00 26.11 -15.58
N ALA A 790 -30.72 26.09 -14.45
CA ALA A 790 -32.16 25.93 -14.43
C ALA A 790 -32.82 27.13 -15.11
N ARG A 791 -33.65 26.89 -16.14
CA ARG A 791 -34.43 27.97 -16.79
C ARG A 791 -35.44 28.52 -15.79
N SER A 792 -35.51 29.84 -15.66
CA SER A 792 -36.50 30.51 -14.82
C SER A 792 -37.91 30.13 -15.26
N VAL A 793 -38.65 29.45 -14.37
CA VAL A 793 -40.10 29.32 -14.50
C VAL A 793 -40.64 30.74 -14.36
N GLY A 794 -41.14 31.32 -15.47
CA GLY A 794 -41.80 32.62 -15.42
C GLY A 794 -42.99 32.56 -14.46
N PRO A 795 -43.36 33.67 -13.79
CA PRO A 795 -44.51 33.66 -12.89
C PRO A 795 -45.74 33.17 -13.65
N SER A 796 -46.43 32.18 -13.10
CA SER A 796 -47.73 31.73 -13.59
C SER A 796 -48.64 32.96 -13.69
N ARG A 797 -49.05 33.30 -14.92
CA ARG A 797 -50.12 34.28 -15.12
C ARG A 797 -51.32 33.80 -14.29
N PRO A 798 -51.91 34.64 -13.42
CA PRO A 798 -53.12 34.25 -12.73
C PRO A 798 -54.16 33.91 -13.79
N ALA A 799 -54.79 32.73 -13.65
CA ALA A 799 -55.91 32.34 -14.49
C ALA A 799 -56.97 33.44 -14.37
N ARG A 800 -57.28 34.11 -15.48
CA ARG A 800 -58.53 34.85 -15.58
C ARG A 800 -59.64 33.81 -15.66
N GLY A 801 -60.39 33.70 -14.57
CA GLY A 801 -61.61 32.92 -14.43
C GLY A 801 -62.29 33.41 -13.17
#